data_AF-A0A137NST5-F1
#
_entry.id   AF-A0A137NST5-F1
#
_cell.length_a   1.000
_cell.length_b   1.000
_cell.length_c   1.000
_cell.angle_alpha   90.00
_cell.angle_beta   90.00
_cell.angle_gamma   90.00
#
_symmetry.space_group_name_H-M   'P 1'
#
loop_
_entity.id
_entity.type
_entity.pdbx_description
1 polymer ?
#
loop_
_entity_poly.entity_id
_entity_poly.type
_entity_poly.pdbx_seq_one_letter_code
_entity_poly.pdbx_strand_id
1 'polypeptide(L)'
;MELAKQKFLEEYPEYGYNNRLNAILSTEFPNLVTHPQIYLDNTAIPPIPTQLVISLATAQASLPWLQNPHSSPQIHDQINLTRLNLLNYFNCSELEYEVIFCSNVTNGLKLIGEHFPWTKASKLILSIQNHTSMVGIREYAQKAGSSTELINLEDLYSNNYKFNSNCDESLNLICLPAQTNWNGLKLPSTIQLSSIIPNNTLTLIDFASYAQSNALRIPDFNADFNLISFYKIFGIMTGLSCLIVKKSSLKKLNSRYFGGGGLLACDIYSPYKELNTTTCWEFGTPNYMDILNLSNCFNYFNGVFGDMKYVGLHTKSLTNWTKLELKKLKHYNNTPLIELYSNDEKFDYGPIIAFNVLRSNGEKVGLKHLESILNLNNIIVRVGSLCNPGSNQFYLNVTGEQVRDSFNKGIRCGDGELGVCRVSLGKVTTFEQCFELVKVIREKFIEVEQPLPKQIDNTKNLKIPEVLEINIYPIKSCKSYKIPISKPWPILKSGLKFDRKFKLINLDTRRTMIQKNYSILAQFVPMINFDNCEVCIDFNGDTSPIIKFEQTEGVEVKRVIIDDKEECIIVLNTSELDLWLSKFFDFKVALITSPEATTTYPNQAPLLAILSEDLEDFRLKSGVNYIPSNRFRANLTLRGVKLNPEDVIKIGNCQFKVEEPCERCSMITVDQSNSKRDLKIYSNLVKLGSNQGFGKFGWYLKLITEFYNGEEECLFNCQQ
;
A
#
# COMPACT_ATOMS: atom_id res chain seq x y z
N MET A 1 24.08 19.94 -1.79
CA MET A 1 23.78 18.81 -2.69
C MET A 1 24.95 18.55 -3.63
N GLU A 2 25.39 19.52 -4.44
CA GLU A 2 26.49 19.35 -5.40
C GLU A 2 27.76 18.71 -4.82
N LEU A 3 28.25 19.20 -3.66
CA LEU A 3 29.42 18.59 -3.01
C LEU A 3 29.20 17.11 -2.63
N ALA A 4 27.98 16.74 -2.22
CA ALA A 4 27.66 15.36 -1.89
C ALA A 4 27.59 14.50 -3.15
N LYS A 5 27.08 15.06 -4.26
CA LYS A 5 27.06 14.40 -5.57
C LYS A 5 28.46 14.17 -6.11
N GLN A 6 29.35 15.14 -6.00
CA GLN A 6 30.75 14.99 -6.41
C GLN A 6 31.42 13.83 -5.67
N LYS A 7 31.33 13.80 -4.33
CA LYS A 7 31.86 12.70 -3.52
C LYS A 7 31.24 11.35 -3.88
N PHE A 8 29.93 11.33 -4.13
CA PHE A 8 29.23 10.13 -4.58
C PHE A 8 29.76 9.62 -5.92
N LEU A 9 30.01 10.50 -6.90
CA LEU A 9 30.55 10.11 -8.20
C LEU A 9 32.01 9.62 -8.11
N GLU A 10 32.80 10.18 -7.20
CA GLU A 10 34.17 9.72 -6.90
C GLU A 10 34.17 8.32 -6.27
N GLU A 11 33.24 8.05 -5.34
CA GLU A 11 33.12 6.76 -4.65
C GLU A 11 32.46 5.68 -5.52
N TYR A 12 31.54 6.08 -6.41
CA TYR A 12 30.73 5.18 -7.23
C TYR A 12 30.80 5.53 -8.72
N PRO A 13 31.95 5.31 -9.39
CA PRO A 13 32.13 5.66 -10.81
C PRO A 13 31.21 4.90 -11.77
N GLU A 14 30.68 3.75 -11.35
CA GLU A 14 29.75 2.92 -12.13
C GLU A 14 28.30 3.48 -12.16
N TYR A 15 28.02 4.55 -11.40
CA TYR A 15 26.69 5.15 -11.38
C TYR A 15 26.33 5.80 -12.73
N GLY A 16 25.09 5.56 -13.16
CA GLY A 16 24.46 6.36 -14.21
C GLY A 16 24.85 5.96 -15.63
N TYR A 17 25.22 4.70 -15.83
CA TYR A 17 25.42 4.07 -17.14
C TYR A 17 26.48 4.78 -17.99
N ASN A 18 27.63 5.11 -17.41
CA ASN A 18 28.69 5.89 -18.05
C ASN A 18 28.20 7.27 -18.52
N ASN A 19 27.62 8.05 -17.60
CA ASN A 19 27.05 9.39 -17.84
C ASN A 19 25.85 9.45 -18.81
N ARG A 20 25.23 8.32 -19.15
CA ARG A 20 24.05 8.28 -20.05
C ARG A 20 22.72 8.51 -19.34
N LEU A 21 22.66 8.43 -18.00
CA LEU A 21 21.40 8.50 -17.24
C LEU A 21 20.54 9.72 -17.57
N ASN A 22 21.12 10.92 -17.68
CA ASN A 22 20.36 12.13 -17.99
C ASN A 22 19.72 12.07 -19.39
N ALA A 23 20.45 11.54 -20.38
CA ALA A 23 19.93 11.36 -21.73
C ALA A 23 18.83 10.29 -21.77
N ILE A 24 18.99 9.21 -21.00
CA ILE A 24 17.94 8.18 -20.84
C ILE A 24 16.68 8.80 -20.22
N LEU A 25 16.81 9.59 -19.16
CA LEU A 25 15.67 10.23 -18.50
C LEU A 25 14.92 11.17 -19.44
N SER A 26 15.63 12.03 -20.20
CA SER A 26 14.98 12.98 -21.11
C SER A 26 14.25 12.31 -22.26
N THR A 27 14.80 11.21 -22.79
CA THR A 27 14.26 10.52 -23.97
C THR A 27 13.20 9.49 -23.60
N GLU A 28 13.47 8.69 -22.57
CA GLU A 28 12.67 7.52 -22.22
C GLU A 28 11.66 7.80 -21.11
N PHE A 29 11.88 8.80 -20.26
CA PHE A 29 11.02 9.11 -19.12
C PHE A 29 10.68 10.61 -19.01
N PRO A 30 10.18 11.26 -20.08
CA PRO A 30 9.89 12.70 -20.06
C PRO A 30 8.89 13.11 -18.97
N ASN A 31 7.99 12.21 -18.58
CA ASN A 31 7.02 12.45 -17.50
C ASN A 31 7.69 12.59 -16.13
N LEU A 32 8.77 11.83 -15.86
CA LEU A 32 9.54 11.96 -14.61
C LEU A 32 10.34 13.27 -14.55
N VAL A 33 10.68 13.83 -15.71
CA VAL A 33 11.38 15.13 -15.81
C VAL A 33 10.40 16.29 -15.65
N THR A 34 9.21 16.20 -16.26
CA THR A 34 8.20 17.28 -16.25
C THR A 34 7.38 17.35 -14.97
N HIS A 35 7.14 16.20 -14.32
CA HIS A 35 6.40 16.09 -13.06
C HIS A 35 7.34 15.48 -12.01
N PRO A 36 8.05 16.29 -11.20
CA PRO A 36 9.15 15.83 -10.35
C PRO A 36 8.65 15.12 -9.08
N GLN A 37 7.75 14.15 -9.22
CA GLN A 37 7.50 13.19 -8.16
C GLN A 37 8.71 12.26 -8.04
N ILE A 38 9.20 12.09 -6.82
CA ILE A 38 10.30 11.20 -6.49
C ILE A 38 9.74 9.79 -6.33
N TYR A 39 9.84 8.97 -7.37
CA TYR A 39 9.30 7.62 -7.40
C TYR A 39 10.28 6.57 -6.86
N LEU A 40 9.99 6.02 -5.68
CA LEU A 40 10.83 5.05 -4.98
C LEU A 40 10.07 3.75 -4.64
N ASP A 41 9.08 3.37 -5.47
CA ASP A 41 8.32 2.10 -5.34
C ASP A 41 8.57 1.12 -6.50
N ASN A 42 9.79 1.12 -7.06
CA ASN A 42 10.19 0.29 -8.21
C ASN A 42 9.94 -1.22 -8.03
N THR A 43 10.04 -1.75 -6.80
CA THR A 43 9.76 -3.18 -6.55
C THR A 43 8.30 -3.55 -6.79
N ALA A 44 7.37 -2.60 -6.63
CA ALA A 44 5.97 -2.82 -6.99
C ALA A 44 5.81 -2.81 -8.52
N ILE A 45 6.27 -1.75 -9.17
CA ILE A 45 6.32 -1.60 -10.63
C ILE A 45 7.37 -0.53 -10.98
N PRO A 46 8.30 -0.76 -11.91
CA PRO A 46 9.20 0.29 -12.34
C PRO A 46 8.48 1.28 -13.28
N PRO A 47 8.96 2.53 -13.40
CA PRO A 47 8.50 3.44 -14.43
C PRO A 47 8.60 2.83 -15.84
N ILE A 48 7.62 3.16 -16.68
CA ILE A 48 7.50 2.64 -18.04
C ILE A 48 8.25 3.58 -19.02
N PRO A 49 9.15 3.07 -19.86
CA PRO A 49 9.78 3.87 -20.91
C PRO A 49 8.75 4.30 -21.98
N THR A 50 8.63 5.59 -22.26
CA THR A 50 7.68 6.12 -23.26
C THR A 50 7.97 5.58 -24.66
N GLN A 51 9.24 5.52 -25.09
CA GLN A 51 9.57 5.04 -26.43
C GLN A 51 9.30 3.55 -26.58
N LEU A 52 9.41 2.75 -25.51
CA LEU A 52 9.02 1.34 -25.56
C LEU A 52 7.54 1.20 -25.90
N VAL A 53 6.67 1.97 -25.23
CA VAL A 53 5.22 1.92 -25.49
C VAL A 53 4.93 2.27 -26.96
N ILE A 54 5.56 3.34 -27.46
CA ILE A 54 5.41 3.77 -28.86
C ILE A 54 5.93 2.69 -29.82
N SER A 55 7.09 2.10 -29.54
CA SER A 55 7.69 1.08 -30.42
C SER A 55 6.84 -0.18 -30.48
N LEU A 56 6.27 -0.61 -29.35
CA LEU A 56 5.39 -1.78 -29.29
C LEU A 56 4.06 -1.51 -30.03
N ALA A 57 3.47 -0.33 -29.83
CA ALA A 57 2.25 0.06 -30.54
C ALA A 57 2.46 0.13 -32.07
N THR A 58 3.60 0.67 -32.50
CA THR A 58 3.98 0.76 -33.92
C THR A 58 4.22 -0.62 -34.53
N ALA A 59 4.94 -1.49 -33.80
CA ALA A 59 5.17 -2.88 -34.23
C ALA A 59 3.84 -3.62 -34.36
N GLN A 60 2.94 -3.46 -33.39
CA GLN A 60 1.62 -4.08 -33.39
C GLN A 60 0.74 -3.58 -34.53
N ALA A 61 0.73 -2.27 -34.82
CA ALA A 61 -0.04 -1.69 -35.92
C ALA A 61 0.45 -2.16 -37.31
N SER A 62 1.68 -2.67 -37.39
CA SER A 62 2.30 -3.14 -38.64
C SER A 62 2.05 -4.62 -38.93
N LEU A 63 1.38 -5.35 -38.02
CA LEU A 63 1.08 -6.78 -38.20
C LEU A 63 -0.14 -6.97 -39.11
N PRO A 64 -0.01 -7.67 -40.25
CA PRO A 64 -1.04 -7.63 -41.30
C PRO A 64 -2.39 -8.19 -40.86
N TRP A 65 -2.49 -9.30 -40.12
CA TRP A 65 -3.72 -9.76 -39.45
C TRP A 65 -3.34 -10.75 -38.35
N LEU A 66 -3.81 -10.56 -37.12
CA LEU A 66 -3.53 -11.47 -36.01
C LEU A 66 -4.66 -12.48 -35.85
N GLN A 67 -4.32 -13.77 -35.96
CA GLN A 67 -5.24 -14.88 -35.73
C GLN A 67 -4.90 -15.58 -34.42
N ASN A 68 -5.86 -16.31 -33.88
CA ASN A 68 -5.61 -17.17 -32.73
C ASN A 68 -4.50 -18.17 -33.09
N PRO A 69 -3.51 -18.42 -32.19
CA PRO A 69 -2.42 -19.37 -32.45
C PRO A 69 -2.88 -20.79 -32.82
N HIS A 70 -4.09 -21.20 -32.40
CA HIS A 70 -4.67 -22.50 -32.78
C HIS A 70 -5.19 -22.55 -34.22
N SER A 71 -5.39 -21.39 -34.85
CA SER A 71 -5.84 -21.25 -36.24
C SER A 71 -4.72 -20.83 -37.18
N SER A 72 -3.58 -20.37 -36.64
CA SER A 72 -2.43 -19.91 -37.43
C SER A 72 -1.13 -20.57 -36.97
N PRO A 73 -0.60 -21.52 -37.77
CA PRO A 73 0.72 -22.12 -37.52
C PRO A 73 1.84 -21.07 -37.43
N GLN A 74 1.75 -19.98 -38.19
CA GLN A 74 2.76 -18.92 -38.17
C GLN A 74 2.87 -18.24 -36.81
N ILE A 75 1.72 -17.93 -36.18
CA ILE A 75 1.71 -17.36 -34.83
C ILE A 75 2.20 -18.39 -33.82
N HIS A 76 1.80 -19.65 -33.96
CA HIS A 76 2.31 -20.73 -33.11
C HIS A 76 3.85 -20.85 -33.16
N ASP A 77 4.42 -20.83 -34.36
CA ASP A 77 5.87 -20.89 -34.58
C ASP A 77 6.59 -19.67 -33.97
N GLN A 78 6.01 -18.47 -34.09
CA GLN A 78 6.58 -17.28 -33.47
C GLN A 78 6.55 -17.36 -31.92
N ILE A 79 5.49 -17.91 -31.33
CA ILE A 79 5.44 -18.14 -29.87
C ILE A 79 6.53 -19.15 -29.47
N ASN A 80 6.73 -20.22 -30.24
CA ASN A 80 7.81 -21.19 -29.99
C ASN A 80 9.20 -20.55 -30.12
N LEU A 81 9.41 -19.70 -31.13
CA LEU A 81 10.64 -18.92 -31.27
C LEU A 81 10.87 -18.00 -30.06
N THR A 82 9.82 -17.36 -29.53
CA THR A 82 9.92 -16.58 -28.30
C THR A 82 10.36 -17.44 -27.12
N ARG A 83 9.86 -18.68 -26.98
CA ARG A 83 10.33 -19.60 -25.91
C ARG A 83 11.83 -19.86 -26.03
N LEU A 84 12.32 -20.14 -27.23
CA LEU A 84 13.76 -20.34 -27.48
C LEU A 84 14.57 -19.08 -27.15
N ASN A 85 14.09 -17.92 -27.55
CA ASN A 85 14.73 -16.64 -27.25
C ASN A 85 14.81 -16.39 -25.73
N LEU A 86 13.75 -16.72 -24.98
CA LEU A 86 13.76 -16.62 -23.51
C LEU A 86 14.75 -17.58 -22.87
N LEU A 87 14.80 -18.84 -23.30
CA LEU A 87 15.77 -19.81 -22.81
C LEU A 87 17.20 -19.30 -23.06
N ASN A 88 17.49 -18.84 -24.27
CA ASN A 88 18.79 -18.27 -24.61
C ASN A 88 19.13 -17.03 -23.76
N TYR A 89 18.17 -16.12 -23.57
CA TYR A 89 18.36 -14.92 -22.76
C TYR A 89 18.71 -15.24 -21.31
N PHE A 90 18.08 -16.28 -20.72
CA PHE A 90 18.35 -16.72 -19.34
C PHE A 90 19.39 -17.85 -19.25
N ASN A 91 20.16 -18.07 -20.32
CA ASN A 91 21.23 -19.07 -20.42
C ASN A 91 20.78 -20.54 -20.20
N CYS A 92 19.52 -20.85 -20.47
CA CYS A 92 18.97 -22.21 -20.39
C CYS A 92 19.13 -22.96 -21.71
N SER A 93 19.47 -24.25 -21.65
CA SER A 93 19.42 -25.13 -22.81
C SER A 93 17.99 -25.62 -23.06
N GLU A 94 17.52 -25.56 -24.31
CA GLU A 94 16.25 -26.17 -24.73
C GLU A 94 16.19 -27.69 -24.55
N LEU A 95 17.33 -28.36 -24.37
CA LEU A 95 17.37 -29.79 -24.10
C LEU A 95 16.97 -30.11 -22.65
N GLU A 96 17.27 -29.21 -21.72
CA GLU A 96 17.06 -29.39 -20.28
C GLU A 96 15.81 -28.66 -19.77
N TYR A 97 15.53 -27.48 -20.33
CA TYR A 97 14.49 -26.57 -19.83
C TYR A 97 13.36 -26.37 -20.83
N GLU A 98 12.21 -25.96 -20.29
CA GLU A 98 11.00 -25.64 -21.01
C GLU A 98 10.38 -24.36 -20.46
N VAL A 99 9.69 -23.60 -21.30
CA VAL A 99 9.04 -22.34 -20.94
C VAL A 99 7.52 -22.52 -20.98
N ILE A 100 6.88 -22.27 -19.85
CA ILE A 100 5.44 -22.22 -19.70
C ILE A 100 5.04 -20.76 -19.45
N PHE A 101 4.20 -20.20 -20.30
CA PHE A 101 3.67 -18.85 -20.07
C PHE A 101 2.58 -18.83 -19.02
N CYS A 102 2.62 -17.86 -18.12
CA CYS A 102 1.65 -17.67 -17.05
C CYS A 102 1.13 -16.22 -17.07
N SER A 103 -0.08 -15.99 -16.59
CA SER A 103 -0.65 -14.63 -16.55
C SER A 103 0.06 -13.71 -15.54
N ASN A 104 0.64 -14.28 -14.49
CA ASN A 104 1.53 -13.64 -13.54
C ASN A 104 2.25 -14.71 -12.70
N VAL A 105 3.24 -14.30 -11.90
CA VAL A 105 3.99 -15.21 -11.02
C VAL A 105 3.07 -15.98 -10.06
N THR A 106 2.02 -15.35 -9.53
CA THR A 106 1.03 -16.01 -8.66
C THR A 106 0.30 -17.16 -9.38
N ASN A 107 0.00 -17.00 -10.67
CA ASN A 107 -0.58 -18.07 -11.48
C ASN A 107 0.40 -19.25 -11.67
N GLY A 108 1.68 -18.97 -11.91
CA GLY A 108 2.71 -20.02 -11.96
C GLY A 108 2.91 -20.74 -10.62
N LEU A 109 2.86 -20.02 -9.50
CA LEU A 109 2.88 -20.61 -8.15
C LEU A 109 1.69 -21.52 -7.90
N LYS A 110 0.49 -21.06 -8.30
CA LYS A 110 -0.72 -21.86 -8.21
C LYS A 110 -0.60 -23.14 -9.03
N LEU A 111 -0.10 -23.05 -10.27
CA LEU A 111 0.13 -24.20 -11.16
C LEU A 111 0.99 -25.25 -10.46
N ILE A 112 2.16 -24.85 -9.90
CA ILE A 112 3.01 -25.80 -9.20
C ILE A 112 2.30 -26.38 -7.96
N GLY A 113 1.70 -25.55 -7.11
CA GLY A 113 1.02 -26.03 -5.92
C GLY A 113 -0.11 -27.01 -6.21
N GLU A 114 -0.89 -26.78 -7.26
CA GLU A 114 -2.03 -27.61 -7.66
C GLU A 114 -1.58 -28.96 -8.26
N HIS A 115 -0.51 -28.95 -9.05
CA HIS A 115 -0.06 -30.10 -9.84
C HIS A 115 1.07 -30.92 -9.19
N PHE A 116 1.66 -30.43 -8.11
CA PHE A 116 2.64 -31.19 -7.35
C PHE A 116 2.02 -32.49 -6.77
N PRO A 117 2.75 -33.63 -6.80
CA PRO A 117 2.25 -34.92 -6.34
C PRO A 117 2.30 -35.02 -4.80
N TRP A 118 1.56 -34.15 -4.12
CA TRP A 118 1.50 -34.13 -2.67
C TRP A 118 1.01 -35.45 -2.09
N THR A 119 1.70 -35.91 -1.05
CA THR A 119 1.31 -37.06 -0.23
C THR A 119 1.42 -36.69 1.26
N LYS A 120 0.85 -37.49 2.16
CA LYS A 120 1.02 -37.29 3.62
C LYS A 120 2.49 -37.31 4.07
N ALA A 121 3.35 -37.98 3.30
CA ALA A 121 4.80 -38.04 3.56
C ALA A 121 5.56 -36.83 3.01
N SER A 122 4.98 -36.12 2.03
CA SER A 122 5.58 -34.93 1.44
C SER A 122 5.71 -33.79 2.46
N LYS A 123 6.73 -32.97 2.25
CA LYS A 123 7.00 -31.76 3.01
C LYS A 123 7.05 -30.54 2.09
N LEU A 124 6.32 -29.49 2.47
CA LEU A 124 6.47 -28.16 1.89
C LEU A 124 7.39 -27.33 2.79
N ILE A 125 8.45 -26.76 2.22
CA ILE A 125 9.43 -25.95 2.95
C ILE A 125 9.35 -24.53 2.39
N LEU A 126 8.94 -23.58 3.23
CA LEU A 126 8.81 -22.17 2.85
C LEU A 126 9.84 -21.33 3.62
N SER A 127 10.53 -20.45 2.93
CA SER A 127 11.19 -19.32 3.59
C SER A 127 10.15 -18.40 4.26
N ILE A 128 10.43 -17.91 5.47
CA ILE A 128 9.63 -16.87 6.14
C ILE A 128 9.65 -15.55 5.36
N GLN A 129 10.67 -15.33 4.53
CA GLN A 129 10.80 -14.14 3.69
C GLN A 129 10.10 -14.26 2.33
N ASN A 130 9.32 -15.32 2.10
CA ASN A 130 8.54 -15.46 0.90
C ASN A 130 7.42 -14.42 0.79
N HIS A 131 7.14 -13.98 -0.45
CA HIS A 131 5.95 -13.19 -0.75
C HIS A 131 4.67 -14.01 -0.47
N THR A 132 3.58 -13.35 -0.08
CA THR A 132 2.30 -13.99 0.29
C THR A 132 1.80 -14.98 -0.77
N SER A 133 2.01 -14.69 -2.07
CA SER A 133 1.61 -15.60 -3.16
C SER A 133 2.25 -16.98 -3.07
N MET A 134 3.50 -17.07 -2.59
CA MET A 134 4.22 -18.33 -2.40
C MET A 134 3.64 -19.12 -1.23
N VAL A 135 3.25 -18.42 -0.15
CA VAL A 135 2.61 -19.03 1.02
C VAL A 135 1.31 -19.75 0.63
N GLY A 136 0.63 -19.29 -0.43
CA GLY A 136 -0.58 -19.94 -0.95
C GLY A 136 -0.41 -21.40 -1.37
N ILE A 137 0.81 -21.86 -1.71
CA ILE A 137 1.08 -23.28 -2.01
C ILE A 137 0.73 -24.18 -0.82
N ARG A 138 0.84 -23.66 0.41
CA ARG A 138 0.50 -24.35 1.65
C ARG A 138 -0.91 -24.93 1.64
N GLU A 139 -1.86 -24.26 1.00
CA GLU A 139 -3.26 -24.72 0.93
C GLU A 139 -3.39 -26.07 0.21
N TYR A 140 -2.58 -26.31 -0.84
CA TYR A 140 -2.58 -27.59 -1.56
C TYR A 140 -1.87 -28.69 -0.77
N ALA A 141 -0.72 -28.35 -0.17
CA ALA A 141 0.04 -29.26 0.68
C ALA A 141 -0.81 -29.73 1.88
N GLN A 142 -1.45 -28.80 2.59
CA GLN A 142 -2.30 -29.10 3.74
C GLN A 142 -3.52 -29.95 3.37
N LYS A 143 -4.18 -29.65 2.25
CA LYS A 143 -5.32 -30.48 1.76
C LYS A 143 -4.93 -31.93 1.47
N ALA A 144 -3.68 -32.17 1.07
CA ALA A 144 -3.14 -33.51 0.86
C ALA A 144 -2.63 -34.18 2.16
N GLY A 145 -2.65 -33.47 3.29
CA GLY A 145 -2.11 -33.93 4.56
C GLY A 145 -0.59 -33.80 4.69
N SER A 146 0.07 -33.09 3.78
CA SER A 146 1.51 -32.82 3.82
C SER A 146 1.85 -31.86 4.95
N SER A 147 3.03 -32.02 5.55
CA SER A 147 3.54 -31.07 6.56
C SER A 147 4.12 -29.81 5.92
N THR A 148 4.10 -28.69 6.65
CA THR A 148 4.75 -27.44 6.24
C THR A 148 5.81 -27.03 7.26
N GLU A 149 6.99 -26.69 6.77
CA GLU A 149 8.12 -26.19 7.55
C GLU A 149 8.47 -24.76 7.11
N LEU A 150 8.85 -23.94 8.08
CA LEU A 150 9.30 -22.58 7.85
C LEU A 150 10.80 -22.48 8.12
N ILE A 151 11.53 -21.84 7.21
CA ILE A 151 12.98 -21.61 7.34
C ILE A 151 13.32 -20.13 7.21
N ASN A 152 14.42 -19.70 7.80
CA ASN A 152 14.96 -18.36 7.60
C ASN A 152 16.04 -18.38 6.51
N LEU A 153 15.97 -17.47 5.53
CA LEU A 153 17.04 -17.32 4.53
C LEU A 153 18.40 -16.99 5.15
N GLU A 154 18.43 -16.26 6.26
CA GLU A 154 19.66 -15.90 6.97
C GLU A 154 20.36 -17.16 7.54
N ASP A 155 19.59 -18.20 7.88
CA ASP A 155 20.16 -19.49 8.34
C ASP A 155 20.81 -20.26 7.19
N LEU A 156 20.34 -20.06 5.94
CA LEU A 156 20.95 -20.65 4.75
C LEU A 156 22.32 -20.02 4.45
N TYR A 157 22.48 -18.70 4.64
CA TYR A 157 23.78 -18.03 4.53
C TYR A 157 24.81 -18.61 5.51
N SER A 158 24.37 -18.95 6.72
CA SER A 158 25.24 -19.40 7.80
C SER A 158 25.48 -20.92 7.81
N ASN A 159 24.92 -21.68 6.86
CA ASN A 159 24.92 -23.17 6.87
C ASN A 159 24.35 -23.79 8.15
N ASN A 160 23.51 -23.04 8.89
CA ASN A 160 22.95 -23.49 10.16
C ASN A 160 21.70 -24.36 9.97
N TYR A 161 21.11 -24.33 8.78
CA TYR A 161 19.97 -25.16 8.45
C TYR A 161 20.41 -26.56 8.00
N LYS A 162 19.91 -27.60 8.66
CA LYS A 162 20.07 -28.99 8.26
C LYS A 162 18.70 -29.55 7.91
N PHE A 163 18.56 -30.09 6.70
CA PHE A 163 17.36 -30.81 6.33
C PHE A 163 17.28 -32.10 7.14
N ASN A 164 16.15 -32.31 7.81
CA ASN A 164 15.83 -33.62 8.35
C ASN A 164 15.52 -34.55 7.18
N SER A 165 16.46 -35.44 6.86
CA SER A 165 16.27 -36.49 5.89
C SER A 165 15.29 -37.51 6.46
N ASN A 166 14.03 -37.48 6.01
CA ASN A 166 13.20 -38.66 6.11
C ASN A 166 13.63 -39.64 5.02
N CYS A 167 13.73 -40.94 5.34
CA CYS A 167 14.05 -42.02 4.39
C CYS A 167 12.90 -42.35 3.41
N ASP A 168 11.96 -41.43 3.20
CA ASP A 168 10.77 -41.64 2.39
C ASP A 168 11.03 -41.21 0.93
N GLU A 169 10.55 -42.01 -0.03
CA GLU A 169 10.67 -41.75 -1.47
C GLU A 169 9.77 -40.60 -1.96
N SER A 170 8.85 -40.12 -1.11
CA SER A 170 7.96 -39.00 -1.46
C SER A 170 8.71 -37.71 -1.84
N LEU A 171 8.17 -36.97 -2.80
CA LEU A 171 8.73 -35.70 -3.24
C LEU A 171 8.40 -34.58 -2.25
N ASN A 172 9.39 -33.74 -1.98
CA ASN A 172 9.30 -32.52 -1.20
C ASN A 172 9.45 -31.29 -2.11
N LEU A 173 8.96 -30.14 -1.66
CA LEU A 173 9.10 -28.88 -2.38
C LEU A 173 9.67 -27.81 -1.44
N ILE A 174 10.81 -27.22 -1.82
CA ILE A 174 11.33 -26.02 -1.17
C ILE A 174 11.07 -24.80 -2.05
N CYS A 175 10.53 -23.75 -1.45
CA CYS A 175 10.18 -22.51 -2.14
C CYS A 175 10.94 -21.32 -1.56
N LEU A 176 11.69 -20.62 -2.42
CA LEU A 176 12.60 -19.56 -2.02
C LEU A 176 12.42 -18.33 -2.91
N PRO A 177 12.54 -17.09 -2.39
CA PRO A 177 12.67 -15.91 -3.22
C PRO A 177 14.15 -15.71 -3.55
N ALA A 178 14.51 -15.49 -4.82
CA ALA A 178 15.88 -15.12 -5.20
C ALA A 178 16.33 -13.78 -4.60
N GLN A 179 15.35 -12.89 -4.39
CA GLN A 179 15.49 -11.63 -3.67
C GLN A 179 14.17 -11.33 -2.98
N THR A 180 14.19 -11.02 -1.69
CA THR A 180 12.99 -10.64 -0.96
C THR A 180 12.48 -9.29 -1.46
N ASN A 181 11.17 -9.17 -1.58
CA ASN A 181 10.53 -7.90 -1.94
C ASN A 181 10.39 -6.94 -0.74
N TRP A 182 10.84 -7.37 0.46
CA TRP A 182 10.66 -6.68 1.73
C TRP A 182 11.88 -5.82 2.05
N ASN A 183 13.05 -6.42 2.30
CA ASN A 183 14.33 -5.73 2.56
C ASN A 183 15.39 -5.94 1.47
N GLY A 184 15.08 -6.71 0.42
CA GLY A 184 16.03 -6.98 -0.66
C GLY A 184 17.03 -8.10 -0.36
N LEU A 185 16.92 -8.83 0.74
CA LEU A 185 17.81 -9.96 1.04
C LEU A 185 17.83 -10.93 -0.14
N LYS A 186 19.00 -11.27 -0.66
CA LYS A 186 19.15 -12.22 -1.76
C LYS A 186 19.36 -13.63 -1.25
N LEU A 187 19.28 -14.62 -2.13
CA LEU A 187 19.76 -15.96 -1.81
C LEU A 187 21.29 -15.97 -1.71
N PRO A 188 21.86 -16.82 -0.83
CA PRO A 188 23.29 -17.10 -0.84
C PRO A 188 23.71 -17.75 -2.16
N SER A 189 25.03 -17.86 -2.38
CA SER A 189 25.56 -18.46 -3.61
C SER A 189 25.05 -19.89 -3.81
N THR A 190 24.84 -20.26 -5.05
CA THR A 190 24.02 -21.42 -5.45
C THR A 190 24.69 -22.77 -5.22
N ILE A 191 26.03 -22.78 -5.15
CA ILE A 191 26.85 -23.92 -4.70
C ILE A 191 26.47 -24.34 -3.27
N GLN A 192 26.01 -23.39 -2.46
CA GLN A 192 25.59 -23.64 -1.08
C GLN A 192 24.22 -24.34 -1.01
N LEU A 193 23.33 -24.16 -1.99
CA LEU A 193 21.98 -24.74 -1.95
C LEU A 193 21.97 -26.23 -2.34
N SER A 194 22.70 -26.60 -3.40
CA SER A 194 22.72 -27.98 -3.91
C SER A 194 23.37 -28.99 -2.96
N SER A 195 24.25 -28.53 -2.06
CA SER A 195 24.90 -29.38 -1.05
C SER A 195 24.02 -29.67 0.17
N ILE A 196 22.97 -28.86 0.39
CA ILE A 196 22.13 -28.97 1.59
C ILE A 196 20.76 -29.58 1.23
N ILE A 197 20.24 -29.36 0.01
CA ILE A 197 18.92 -29.83 -0.41
C ILE A 197 18.96 -31.35 -0.75
N PRO A 198 18.10 -32.18 -0.14
CA PRO A 198 18.04 -33.62 -0.43
C PRO A 198 17.57 -33.93 -1.86
N ASN A 199 18.01 -35.08 -2.41
CA ASN A 199 17.67 -35.50 -3.78
C ASN A 199 16.16 -35.64 -4.08
N ASN A 200 15.34 -35.94 -3.07
CA ASN A 200 13.87 -36.04 -3.21
C ASN A 200 13.17 -34.67 -3.10
N THR A 201 13.92 -33.56 -2.96
CA THR A 201 13.36 -32.22 -2.78
C THR A 201 13.54 -31.40 -4.05
N LEU A 202 12.42 -31.00 -4.66
CA LEU A 202 12.42 -30.08 -5.79
C LEU A 202 12.48 -28.63 -5.31
N THR A 203 13.16 -27.78 -6.08
CA THR A 203 13.41 -26.38 -5.74
C THR A 203 12.61 -25.44 -6.65
N LEU A 204 11.83 -24.55 -6.04
CA LEU A 204 11.13 -23.46 -6.71
C LEU A 204 11.72 -22.12 -6.28
N ILE A 205 12.13 -21.30 -7.24
CA ILE A 205 12.68 -19.97 -7.01
C ILE A 205 11.84 -18.88 -7.71
N ASP A 206 11.45 -17.87 -6.93
CA ASP A 206 10.82 -16.65 -7.42
C ASP A 206 11.86 -15.56 -7.72
N PHE A 207 12.01 -15.19 -8.99
CA PHE A 207 12.92 -14.14 -9.46
C PHE A 207 12.25 -12.77 -9.66
N ALA A 208 10.97 -12.60 -9.29
CA ALA A 208 10.20 -11.40 -9.58
C ALA A 208 10.83 -10.10 -9.04
N SER A 209 11.49 -10.14 -7.88
CA SER A 209 12.25 -9.00 -7.37
C SER A 209 13.70 -8.99 -7.85
N TYR A 210 14.30 -10.15 -8.09
CA TYR A 210 15.72 -10.29 -8.45
C TYR A 210 16.01 -9.79 -9.87
N ALA A 211 15.16 -10.15 -10.84
CA ALA A 211 15.34 -9.85 -12.25
C ALA A 211 15.21 -8.35 -12.60
N GLN A 212 14.83 -7.48 -11.64
CA GLN A 212 14.68 -6.04 -11.86
C GLN A 212 16.03 -5.30 -11.94
N SER A 213 17.07 -5.87 -11.33
CA SER A 213 18.36 -5.19 -11.15
C SER A 213 19.55 -6.14 -11.17
N ASN A 214 19.37 -7.41 -11.51
CA ASN A 214 20.45 -8.40 -11.55
C ASN A 214 20.42 -9.12 -12.90
N ALA A 215 21.61 -9.39 -13.45
CA ALA A 215 21.74 -10.27 -14.60
C ALA A 215 21.34 -11.69 -14.17
N LEU A 216 20.25 -12.22 -14.73
CA LEU A 216 19.69 -13.50 -14.35
C LEU A 216 20.18 -14.62 -15.27
N ARG A 217 20.89 -15.57 -14.69
CA ARG A 217 21.28 -16.84 -15.31
C ARG A 217 20.66 -17.96 -14.51
N ILE A 218 19.66 -18.64 -15.07
CA ILE A 218 18.93 -19.69 -14.34
C ILE A 218 19.81 -20.88 -13.96
N PRO A 219 20.72 -21.38 -14.84
CA PRO A 219 21.55 -22.53 -14.48
C PRO A 219 22.42 -22.29 -13.25
N ASP A 220 22.77 -21.02 -12.98
CA ASP A 220 23.56 -20.67 -11.80
C ASP A 220 22.80 -21.13 -10.54
N PHE A 221 21.47 -21.04 -10.49
CA PHE A 221 20.64 -21.45 -9.33
C PHE A 221 20.28 -22.93 -9.27
N ASN A 222 20.41 -23.65 -10.39
CA ASN A 222 20.11 -25.08 -10.51
C ASN A 222 18.69 -25.49 -10.04
N ALA A 223 17.73 -24.55 -9.98
CA ALA A 223 16.38 -24.82 -9.49
C ALA A 223 15.49 -25.50 -10.54
N ASP A 224 14.52 -26.27 -10.06
CA ASP A 224 13.58 -27.03 -10.89
C ASP A 224 12.52 -26.13 -11.52
N PHE A 225 12.03 -25.15 -10.76
CA PHE A 225 10.95 -24.25 -11.15
C PHE A 225 11.39 -22.78 -10.96
N ASN A 226 11.45 -22.01 -12.05
CA ASN A 226 12.01 -20.65 -12.03
C ASN A 226 10.94 -19.66 -12.53
N LEU A 227 10.47 -18.77 -11.65
CA LEU A 227 9.38 -17.84 -11.97
C LEU A 227 9.88 -16.42 -12.24
N ILE A 228 9.43 -15.84 -13.36
CA ILE A 228 9.87 -14.52 -13.82
C ILE A 228 8.67 -13.62 -14.13
N SER A 229 8.75 -12.37 -13.68
CA SER A 229 7.69 -11.36 -13.86
C SER A 229 8.14 -10.27 -14.81
N PHE A 230 7.64 -10.25 -16.06
CA PHE A 230 8.10 -9.29 -17.07
C PHE A 230 7.71 -7.85 -16.74
N TYR A 231 6.51 -7.60 -16.20
CA TYR A 231 6.10 -6.23 -15.83
C TYR A 231 6.97 -5.60 -14.74
N LYS A 232 7.62 -6.41 -13.90
CA LYS A 232 8.56 -5.90 -12.90
C LYS A 232 9.92 -5.52 -13.50
N ILE A 233 10.26 -6.05 -14.68
CA ILE A 233 11.46 -5.69 -15.43
C ILE A 233 11.15 -4.46 -16.30
N PHE A 234 10.06 -4.53 -17.06
CA PHE A 234 9.76 -3.57 -18.13
C PHE A 234 8.81 -2.43 -17.74
N GLY A 235 7.97 -2.63 -16.73
CA GLY A 235 6.87 -1.72 -16.36
C GLY A 235 5.57 -1.95 -17.15
N ILE A 236 5.60 -2.81 -18.18
CA ILE A 236 4.46 -3.15 -19.05
C ILE A 236 4.30 -4.69 -19.14
N MET A 237 3.25 -5.21 -19.77
CA MET A 237 2.91 -6.64 -19.84
C MET A 237 2.45 -7.22 -18.50
N THR A 238 1.51 -6.54 -17.84
CA THR A 238 0.97 -6.93 -16.52
C THR A 238 0.27 -8.29 -16.52
N GLY A 239 -0.13 -8.78 -17.70
CA GLY A 239 -0.75 -10.09 -17.91
C GLY A 239 0.20 -11.17 -18.44
N LEU A 240 1.53 -10.99 -18.31
CA LEU A 240 2.50 -11.98 -18.77
C LEU A 240 3.66 -12.19 -17.79
N SER A 241 3.97 -13.47 -17.60
CA SER A 241 5.10 -14.01 -16.84
C SER A 241 5.49 -15.35 -17.44
N CYS A 242 6.60 -15.94 -17.00
CA CYS A 242 6.92 -17.31 -17.37
C CYS A 242 7.41 -18.13 -16.18
N LEU A 243 7.17 -19.43 -16.30
CA LEU A 243 7.79 -20.49 -15.53
C LEU A 243 8.79 -21.19 -16.45
N ILE A 244 10.07 -21.09 -16.12
CA ILE A 244 11.14 -21.86 -16.77
C ILE A 244 11.41 -23.09 -15.90
N VAL A 245 11.12 -24.26 -16.45
CA VAL A 245 11.07 -25.52 -15.71
C VAL A 245 12.03 -26.55 -16.30
N LYS A 246 12.71 -27.32 -15.46
CA LYS A 246 13.47 -28.49 -15.91
C LYS A 246 12.51 -29.56 -16.43
N LYS A 247 12.75 -30.06 -17.64
CA LYS A 247 11.93 -31.12 -18.25
C LYS A 247 11.87 -32.39 -17.39
N SER A 248 12.97 -32.72 -16.69
CA SER A 248 13.02 -33.86 -15.75
C SER A 248 12.09 -33.68 -14.55
N SER A 249 11.89 -32.45 -14.09
CA SER A 249 11.04 -32.11 -12.95
C SER A 249 9.59 -31.88 -13.36
N LEU A 250 9.35 -31.38 -14.57
CA LEU A 250 8.01 -31.29 -15.16
C LEU A 250 7.34 -32.67 -15.27
N LYS A 251 8.10 -33.71 -15.64
CA LYS A 251 7.64 -35.11 -15.71
C LYS A 251 7.20 -35.69 -14.35
N LYS A 252 7.61 -35.08 -13.24
CA LYS A 252 7.22 -35.50 -11.88
C LYS A 252 5.89 -34.87 -11.44
N LEU A 253 5.35 -33.89 -12.16
CA LEU A 253 4.07 -33.26 -11.85
C LEU A 253 2.90 -34.05 -12.40
N ASN A 254 1.76 -33.99 -11.70
CA ASN A 254 0.52 -34.64 -12.13
C ASN A 254 -0.39 -33.60 -12.81
N SER A 255 -0.67 -33.76 -14.12
CA SER A 255 -1.69 -32.95 -14.78
C SER A 255 -3.09 -33.32 -14.27
N ARG A 256 -3.69 -32.43 -13.45
CA ARG A 256 -4.99 -32.62 -12.80
C ARG A 256 -6.16 -31.96 -13.56
N TYR A 257 -5.87 -31.16 -14.57
CA TYR A 257 -6.84 -30.41 -15.35
C TYR A 257 -6.38 -30.36 -16.80
N PHE A 258 -7.33 -30.35 -17.74
CA PHE A 258 -7.07 -30.06 -19.15
C PHE A 258 -8.11 -29.06 -19.65
N GLY A 259 -7.69 -28.17 -20.54
CA GLY A 259 -8.56 -27.18 -21.17
C GLY A 259 -8.18 -26.97 -22.63
N GLY A 260 -8.90 -26.08 -23.31
CA GLY A 260 -8.50 -25.60 -24.62
C GLY A 260 -7.07 -25.05 -24.58
N GLY A 261 -6.29 -25.26 -25.63
CA GLY A 261 -4.89 -24.81 -25.73
C GLY A 261 -3.86 -25.93 -25.73
N GLY A 262 -4.06 -26.94 -24.87
CA GLY A 262 -3.15 -28.06 -24.67
C GLY A 262 -3.70 -29.45 -24.95
N LEU A 263 -4.99 -29.54 -25.31
CA LEU A 263 -5.65 -30.79 -25.66
C LEU A 263 -5.42 -31.14 -27.13
N LEU A 264 -4.89 -32.32 -27.41
CA LEU A 264 -4.69 -32.85 -28.77
C LEU A 264 -5.86 -33.74 -29.20
N ALA A 265 -6.36 -34.58 -28.30
CA ALA A 265 -7.53 -35.41 -28.52
C ALA A 265 -8.28 -35.66 -27.20
N CYS A 266 -9.60 -35.79 -27.25
CA CYS A 266 -10.44 -36.18 -26.12
C CYS A 266 -11.60 -37.03 -26.63
N ASP A 267 -11.90 -38.11 -25.92
CA ASP A 267 -13.11 -38.89 -26.14
C ASP A 267 -14.11 -38.54 -25.04
N ILE A 268 -15.33 -38.13 -25.43
CA ILE A 268 -16.37 -37.76 -24.46
C ILE A 268 -17.06 -38.98 -23.84
N TYR A 269 -16.89 -40.17 -24.44
CA TYR A 269 -17.49 -41.41 -23.98
C TYR A 269 -16.53 -42.27 -23.16
N SER A 270 -15.29 -41.83 -22.97
CA SER A 270 -14.27 -42.53 -22.18
C SER A 270 -13.35 -41.55 -21.43
N PRO A 271 -12.53 -42.00 -20.47
CA PRO A 271 -11.57 -41.12 -19.81
C PRO A 271 -10.34 -40.80 -20.69
N TYR A 272 -10.33 -41.19 -21.97
CA TYR A 272 -9.19 -41.00 -22.87
C TYR A 272 -8.98 -39.51 -23.21
N LYS A 273 -7.73 -39.07 -23.07
CA LYS A 273 -7.27 -37.76 -23.50
C LYS A 273 -5.79 -37.82 -23.89
N GLU A 274 -5.42 -37.03 -24.89
CA GLU A 274 -4.05 -36.81 -25.32
C GLU A 274 -3.71 -35.33 -25.18
N LEU A 275 -2.59 -35.01 -24.53
CA LEU A 275 -2.20 -33.64 -24.19
C LEU A 275 -0.85 -33.28 -24.81
N ASN A 276 -0.69 -32.04 -25.27
CA ASN A 276 0.60 -31.50 -25.69
C ASN A 276 1.51 -31.33 -24.47
N THR A 277 2.77 -31.76 -24.55
CA THR A 277 3.71 -31.74 -23.41
C THR A 277 3.95 -30.36 -22.82
N THR A 278 3.93 -29.31 -23.65
CA THR A 278 4.23 -27.93 -23.27
C THR A 278 2.95 -27.15 -23.00
N THR A 279 2.03 -27.10 -23.97
CA THR A 279 0.84 -26.23 -23.89
C THR A 279 -0.25 -26.82 -23.01
N CYS A 280 -0.14 -28.06 -22.53
CA CYS A 280 -1.05 -28.60 -21.51
C CYS A 280 -0.98 -27.85 -20.17
N TRP A 281 0.05 -27.05 -19.96
CA TRP A 281 0.22 -26.17 -18.79
C TRP A 281 -0.25 -24.73 -19.04
N GLU A 282 -0.67 -24.40 -20.27
CA GLU A 282 -1.10 -23.07 -20.70
C GLU A 282 -2.61 -23.11 -21.03
N PHE A 283 -3.44 -22.85 -20.02
CA PHE A 283 -4.89 -23.00 -20.16
C PHE A 283 -5.52 -21.83 -20.93
N GLY A 284 -6.21 -22.15 -22.03
CA GLY A 284 -6.89 -21.20 -22.90
C GLY A 284 -5.98 -20.57 -23.94
N THR A 285 -6.48 -19.52 -24.62
CA THR A 285 -5.67 -18.75 -25.56
C THR A 285 -4.57 -18.02 -24.78
N PRO A 286 -3.28 -18.21 -25.10
CA PRO A 286 -2.20 -17.50 -24.41
C PRO A 286 -2.26 -16.01 -24.75
N ASN A 287 -1.63 -15.16 -23.93
CA ASN A 287 -1.45 -13.73 -24.23
C ASN A 287 -0.39 -13.56 -25.34
N TYR A 288 -0.72 -14.04 -26.55
CA TYR A 288 0.21 -14.12 -27.66
C TYR A 288 0.70 -12.73 -28.09
N MET A 289 -0.10 -11.68 -27.90
CA MET A 289 0.33 -10.31 -28.19
C MET A 289 1.53 -9.87 -27.37
N ASP A 290 1.49 -10.04 -26.05
CA ASP A 290 2.63 -9.71 -25.21
C ASP A 290 3.79 -10.69 -25.43
N ILE A 291 3.49 -11.97 -25.67
CA ILE A 291 4.52 -12.99 -25.95
C ILE A 291 5.33 -12.63 -27.19
N LEU A 292 4.67 -12.26 -28.29
CA LEU A 292 5.34 -11.88 -29.54
C LEU A 292 6.20 -10.61 -29.37
N ASN A 293 5.83 -9.74 -28.44
CA ASN A 293 6.55 -8.51 -28.16
C ASN A 293 7.71 -8.65 -27.17
N LEU A 294 7.87 -9.80 -26.50
CA LEU A 294 8.93 -10.00 -25.49
C LEU A 294 10.33 -9.77 -26.06
N SER A 295 10.63 -10.30 -27.25
CA SER A 295 11.94 -10.09 -27.89
C SER A 295 12.20 -8.60 -28.16
N ASN A 296 11.17 -7.85 -28.58
CA ASN A 296 11.29 -6.40 -28.76
C ASN A 296 11.57 -5.69 -27.44
N CYS A 297 10.90 -6.09 -26.35
CA CYS A 297 11.17 -5.53 -25.02
C CYS A 297 12.61 -5.78 -24.56
N PHE A 298 13.11 -7.01 -24.65
CA PHE A 298 14.48 -7.32 -24.25
C PHE A 298 15.52 -6.58 -25.11
N ASN A 299 15.32 -6.55 -26.43
CA ASN A 299 16.23 -5.83 -27.34
C ASN A 299 16.24 -4.34 -27.06
N TYR A 300 15.06 -3.73 -26.88
CA TYR A 300 14.93 -2.33 -26.53
C TYR A 300 15.61 -2.03 -25.18
N PHE A 301 15.34 -2.84 -24.15
CA PHE A 301 15.94 -2.65 -22.82
C PHE A 301 17.46 -2.76 -22.85
N ASN A 302 17.99 -3.76 -23.55
CA ASN A 302 19.44 -3.92 -23.75
C ASN A 302 20.04 -2.73 -24.52
N GLY A 303 19.31 -2.16 -25.50
CA GLY A 303 19.75 -0.97 -26.23
C GLY A 303 19.85 0.28 -25.35
N VAL A 304 18.85 0.49 -24.49
CA VAL A 304 18.80 1.66 -23.58
C VAL A 304 19.80 1.51 -22.43
N PHE A 305 19.67 0.44 -21.64
CA PHE A 305 20.40 0.29 -20.38
C PHE A 305 21.70 -0.51 -20.51
N GLY A 306 21.90 -1.24 -21.62
CA GLY A 306 22.94 -2.25 -21.75
C GLY A 306 22.56 -3.54 -21.04
N ASP A 307 23.57 -4.35 -20.71
CA ASP A 307 23.41 -5.54 -19.87
C ASP A 307 22.85 -5.17 -18.48
N MET A 308 21.96 -6.00 -17.94
CA MET A 308 21.35 -5.83 -16.61
C MET A 308 22.38 -5.69 -15.47
N LYS A 309 23.63 -6.14 -15.66
CA LYS A 309 24.73 -5.86 -14.73
C LYS A 309 24.94 -4.36 -14.48
N TYR A 310 24.76 -3.50 -15.49
CA TYR A 310 24.92 -2.05 -15.34
C TYR A 310 23.78 -1.45 -14.52
N VAL A 311 22.56 -1.97 -14.66
CA VAL A 311 21.42 -1.62 -13.79
C VAL A 311 21.74 -2.01 -12.35
N GLY A 312 22.31 -3.20 -12.15
CA GLY A 312 22.76 -3.67 -10.84
C GLY A 312 23.82 -2.77 -10.21
N LEU A 313 24.85 -2.39 -10.96
CA LEU A 313 25.89 -1.48 -10.50
C LEU A 313 25.32 -0.11 -10.13
N HIS A 314 24.51 0.50 -11.01
CA HIS A 314 23.85 1.78 -10.77
C HIS A 314 22.99 1.77 -9.49
N THR A 315 22.14 0.77 -9.35
CA THR A 315 21.24 0.67 -8.19
C THR A 315 21.98 0.31 -6.90
N LYS A 316 23.05 -0.48 -6.97
CA LYS A 316 23.94 -0.78 -5.83
C LYS A 316 24.61 0.48 -5.29
N SER A 317 25.14 1.34 -6.17
CA SER A 317 25.74 2.62 -5.79
C SER A 317 24.77 3.49 -4.99
N LEU A 318 23.55 3.66 -5.51
CA LEU A 318 22.51 4.44 -4.84
C LEU A 318 22.08 3.82 -3.51
N THR A 319 21.95 2.50 -3.47
CA THR A 319 21.52 1.77 -2.27
C THR A 319 22.54 1.92 -1.15
N ASN A 320 23.82 1.74 -1.45
CA ASN A 320 24.90 1.86 -0.48
C ASN A 320 24.97 3.27 0.10
N TRP A 321 24.99 4.29 -0.76
CA TRP A 321 25.02 5.68 -0.33
C TRP A 321 23.81 6.04 0.54
N THR A 322 22.60 5.67 0.10
CA THR A 322 21.37 6.00 0.83
C THR A 322 21.32 5.32 2.20
N LYS A 323 21.69 4.04 2.29
CA LYS A 323 21.76 3.31 3.57
C LYS A 323 22.76 3.95 4.53
N LEU A 324 23.95 4.30 4.02
CA LEU A 324 24.98 4.95 4.80
C LEU A 324 24.50 6.30 5.37
N GLU A 325 23.88 7.13 4.53
CA GLU A 325 23.39 8.44 4.96
C GLU A 325 22.22 8.34 5.95
N LEU A 326 21.29 7.41 5.76
CA LEU A 326 20.21 7.15 6.72
C LEU A 326 20.75 6.67 8.07
N LYS A 327 21.76 5.79 8.08
CA LYS A 327 22.40 5.26 9.29
C LYS A 327 23.14 6.33 10.09
N LYS A 328 23.59 7.42 9.45
CA LYS A 328 24.26 8.56 10.11
C LYS A 328 23.29 9.47 10.89
N LEU A 329 21.98 9.40 10.61
CA LEU A 329 21.00 10.30 11.22
C LEU A 329 20.76 9.94 12.69
N LYS A 330 20.95 10.92 13.58
CA LYS A 330 20.77 10.78 15.04
C LYS A 330 20.00 11.97 15.61
N HIS A 331 19.27 11.73 16.69
CA HIS A 331 18.65 12.77 17.50
C HIS A 331 19.67 13.50 18.39
N TYR A 332 19.24 14.58 19.05
CA TYR A 332 20.06 15.35 20.01
C TYR A 332 20.71 14.49 21.10
N ASN A 333 20.06 13.40 21.51
CA ASN A 333 20.54 12.47 22.54
C ASN A 333 21.38 11.31 21.97
N ASN A 334 21.89 11.44 20.73
CA ASN A 334 22.65 10.42 20.00
C ASN A 334 21.92 9.10 19.68
N THR A 335 20.62 8.99 19.97
CA THR A 335 19.83 7.83 19.53
C THR A 335 19.65 7.84 18.01
N PRO A 336 19.66 6.67 17.35
CA PRO A 336 19.50 6.59 15.90
C PRO A 336 18.10 7.00 15.47
N LEU A 337 18.00 7.77 14.38
CA LEU A 337 16.71 8.12 13.78
C LEU A 337 16.10 6.95 13.00
N ILE A 338 16.92 6.05 12.47
CA ILE A 338 16.48 5.01 11.53
C ILE A 338 16.82 3.63 12.08
N GLU A 339 15.82 2.77 12.13
CA GLU A 339 15.98 1.33 12.31
C GLU A 339 16.00 0.66 10.93
N LEU A 340 17.18 0.26 10.45
CA LEU A 340 17.38 -0.36 9.14
C LEU A 340 17.30 -1.89 9.22
N TYR A 341 16.51 -2.52 8.34
CA TYR A 341 16.37 -3.98 8.26
C TYR A 341 17.15 -4.63 7.10
N SER A 342 18.14 -3.91 6.56
CA SER A 342 19.09 -4.42 5.58
C SER A 342 20.54 -4.06 5.96
N ASN A 343 20.90 -4.24 7.23
CA ASN A 343 22.12 -3.64 7.79
C ASN A 343 23.25 -4.64 8.10
N ASP A 344 23.04 -5.94 7.93
CA ASP A 344 24.09 -6.94 8.17
C ASP A 344 24.96 -7.11 6.92
N GLU A 345 26.23 -6.72 7.01
CA GLU A 345 27.20 -6.78 5.92
C GLU A 345 27.52 -8.22 5.46
N LYS A 346 27.12 -9.24 6.22
CA LYS A 346 27.27 -10.65 5.85
C LYS A 346 26.33 -11.08 4.71
N PHE A 347 25.23 -10.36 4.51
CA PHE A 347 24.22 -10.72 3.52
C PHE A 347 24.31 -9.83 2.28
N ASP A 348 23.93 -10.39 1.11
CA ASP A 348 23.78 -9.60 -0.10
C ASP A 348 22.34 -9.07 -0.19
N TYR A 349 22.22 -7.78 -0.49
CA TYR A 349 20.93 -7.10 -0.62
C TYR A 349 20.79 -6.50 -2.03
N GLY A 350 19.60 -6.63 -2.60
CA GLY A 350 19.16 -5.86 -3.75
C GLY A 350 18.84 -4.40 -3.40
N PRO A 351 18.34 -3.63 -4.37
CA PRO A 351 18.14 -2.19 -4.22
C PRO A 351 16.86 -1.82 -3.46
N ILE A 352 16.67 -2.44 -2.30
CA ILE A 352 15.51 -2.27 -1.43
C ILE A 352 16.02 -1.90 -0.02
N ILE A 353 15.49 -0.81 0.51
CA ILE A 353 15.82 -0.29 1.84
C ILE A 353 14.53 -0.31 2.66
N ALA A 354 14.45 -1.24 3.61
CA ALA A 354 13.37 -1.34 4.57
C ALA A 354 13.78 -0.70 5.89
N PHE A 355 12.96 0.22 6.41
CA PHE A 355 13.23 0.87 7.68
C PHE A 355 11.99 1.34 8.43
N ASN A 356 12.16 1.56 9.72
CA ASN A 356 11.28 2.39 10.55
C ASN A 356 12.01 3.68 10.93
N VAL A 357 11.26 4.77 11.08
CA VAL A 357 11.76 6.02 11.68
C VAL A 357 11.48 5.95 13.17
N LEU A 358 12.49 6.23 13.98
CA LEU A 358 12.43 6.26 15.43
C LEU A 358 12.32 7.71 15.92
N ARG A 359 11.81 7.86 17.14
CA ARG A 359 11.84 9.09 17.92
C ARG A 359 13.04 9.09 18.84
N SER A 360 13.33 10.24 19.47
CA SER A 360 14.45 10.33 20.41
C SER A 360 14.29 9.43 21.65
N ASN A 361 13.06 9.01 21.98
CA ASN A 361 12.76 8.05 23.03
C ASN A 361 12.80 6.57 22.58
N GLY A 362 13.10 6.31 21.31
CA GLY A 362 13.15 4.96 20.72
C GLY A 362 11.82 4.42 20.18
N GLU A 363 10.70 5.14 20.36
CA GLU A 363 9.41 4.72 19.80
C GLU A 363 9.38 4.88 18.27
N LYS A 364 8.66 3.99 17.59
CA LYS A 364 8.48 4.07 16.14
C LYS A 364 7.50 5.18 15.79
N VAL A 365 7.86 5.96 14.77
CA VAL A 365 6.94 6.88 14.12
C VAL A 365 5.92 6.08 13.31
N GLY A 366 4.62 6.37 13.49
CA GLY A 366 3.54 5.67 12.78
C GLY A 366 3.71 5.68 11.25
N LEU A 367 3.50 4.54 10.60
CA LEU A 367 3.77 4.38 9.17
C LEU A 367 2.92 5.27 8.27
N LYS A 368 1.62 5.39 8.56
CA LYS A 368 0.73 6.33 7.84
C LYS A 368 1.20 7.76 7.96
N HIS A 369 1.80 8.10 9.09
CA HIS A 369 2.35 9.41 9.31
C HIS A 369 3.61 9.65 8.46
N LEU A 370 4.55 8.71 8.49
CA LEU A 370 5.73 8.73 7.64
C LEU A 370 5.37 8.83 6.15
N GLU A 371 4.47 7.96 5.69
CA GLU A 371 3.96 7.97 4.31
C GLU A 371 3.32 9.31 3.95
N SER A 372 2.53 9.89 4.86
CA SER A 372 1.91 11.19 4.62
C SER A 372 2.96 12.29 4.48
N ILE A 373 3.99 12.34 5.33
CA ILE A 373 5.07 13.33 5.20
C ILE A 373 5.82 13.15 3.89
N LEU A 374 6.18 11.92 3.50
CA LEU A 374 6.89 11.66 2.27
C LEU A 374 6.05 12.07 1.05
N ASN A 375 4.78 11.67 0.99
CA ASN A 375 3.86 12.07 -0.07
C ASN A 375 3.67 13.59 -0.16
N LEU A 376 3.64 14.29 0.97
CA LEU A 376 3.56 15.75 1.02
C LEU A 376 4.82 16.44 0.47
N ASN A 377 5.95 15.74 0.42
CA ASN A 377 7.18 16.19 -0.23
C ASN A 377 7.37 15.52 -1.60
N ASN A 378 6.28 15.04 -2.22
CA ASN A 378 6.26 14.36 -3.52
C ASN A 378 7.14 13.10 -3.59
N ILE A 379 7.42 12.44 -2.47
CA ILE A 379 8.18 11.20 -2.40
C ILE A 379 7.21 10.03 -2.26
N ILE A 380 7.18 9.17 -3.28
CA ILE A 380 6.33 7.98 -3.34
C ILE A 380 7.16 6.79 -2.87
N VAL A 381 6.72 6.21 -1.75
CA VAL A 381 7.25 4.97 -1.17
C VAL A 381 6.10 4.03 -0.87
N ARG A 382 6.41 2.83 -0.40
CA ARG A 382 5.40 1.90 0.07
C ARG A 382 5.57 1.59 1.56
N VAL A 383 4.48 1.63 2.31
CA VAL A 383 4.47 1.26 3.73
C VAL A 383 3.60 0.04 4.01
N GLY A 384 3.83 -0.61 5.14
CA GLY A 384 3.01 -1.71 5.66
C GLY A 384 3.71 -3.06 5.64
N SER A 385 2.94 -4.14 5.44
CA SER A 385 3.46 -5.52 5.45
C SER A 385 4.08 -5.98 4.12
N LEU A 386 3.93 -5.17 3.07
CA LEU A 386 4.56 -5.37 1.75
C LEU A 386 4.28 -6.75 1.14
N CYS A 387 3.13 -7.36 1.44
CA CYS A 387 2.80 -8.73 1.02
C CYS A 387 3.88 -9.75 1.40
N ASN A 388 4.51 -9.55 2.56
CA ASN A 388 5.53 -10.44 3.10
C ASN A 388 5.32 -10.56 4.63
N PRO A 389 4.22 -11.23 5.06
CA PRO A 389 3.83 -11.27 6.47
C PRO A 389 4.88 -11.97 7.34
N GLY A 390 5.57 -12.98 6.81
CA GLY A 390 6.61 -13.69 7.56
C GLY A 390 7.84 -12.81 7.86
N SER A 391 8.34 -12.04 6.88
CA SER A 391 9.39 -11.04 7.15
C SER A 391 8.92 -10.01 8.18
N ASN A 392 7.69 -9.54 8.04
CA ASN A 392 7.15 -8.52 8.94
C ASN A 392 7.08 -9.03 10.39
N GLN A 393 6.54 -10.25 10.60
CA GLN A 393 6.49 -10.86 11.92
C GLN A 393 7.88 -11.12 12.50
N PHE A 394 8.80 -11.63 11.68
CA PHE A 394 10.16 -11.96 12.10
C PHE A 394 10.96 -10.71 12.49
N TYR A 395 11.11 -9.74 11.58
CA TYR A 395 11.95 -8.57 11.82
C TYR A 395 11.37 -7.57 12.80
N LEU A 396 10.04 -7.53 12.97
CA LEU A 396 9.39 -6.63 13.93
C LEU A 396 9.01 -7.30 15.25
N ASN A 397 9.33 -8.59 15.45
CA ASN A 397 8.92 -9.39 16.60
C ASN A 397 7.39 -9.34 16.86
N VAL A 398 6.60 -9.38 15.79
CA VAL A 398 5.13 -9.32 15.87
C VAL A 398 4.56 -10.72 15.97
N THR A 399 3.78 -10.97 17.02
CA THR A 399 3.15 -12.28 17.26
C THR A 399 1.93 -12.50 16.37
N GLY A 400 1.52 -13.77 16.19
CA GLY A 400 0.29 -14.09 15.48
C GLY A 400 -0.98 -13.57 16.16
N GLU A 401 -0.96 -13.40 17.48
CA GLU A 401 -2.06 -12.81 18.26
C GLU A 401 -2.22 -11.32 17.94
N GLN A 402 -1.12 -10.56 17.96
CA GLN A 402 -1.13 -9.14 17.61
C GLN A 402 -1.64 -8.88 16.18
N VAL A 403 -1.36 -9.79 15.24
CA VAL A 403 -1.91 -9.74 13.88
C VAL A 403 -3.43 -9.92 13.89
N ARG A 404 -3.96 -10.91 14.63
CA ARG A 404 -5.41 -11.16 14.74
C ARG A 404 -6.13 -10.01 15.47
N ASP A 405 -5.53 -9.47 16.52
CA ASP A 405 -6.09 -8.34 17.27
C ASP A 405 -6.17 -7.08 16.40
N SER A 406 -5.11 -6.81 15.63
CA SER A 406 -5.12 -5.74 14.64
C SER A 406 -6.24 -5.92 13.61
N PHE A 407 -6.43 -7.15 13.11
CA PHE A 407 -7.53 -7.47 12.20
C PHE A 407 -8.91 -7.22 12.83
N ASN A 408 -9.11 -7.64 14.08
CA ASN A 408 -10.35 -7.43 14.82
C ASN A 408 -10.64 -5.95 15.06
N LYS A 409 -9.60 -5.11 15.20
CA LYS A 409 -9.70 -3.64 15.26
C LYS A 409 -9.94 -2.97 13.90
N GLY A 410 -10.18 -3.73 12.84
CA GLY A 410 -10.43 -3.20 11.50
C GLY A 410 -9.18 -2.89 10.69
N ILE A 411 -7.98 -3.12 11.22
CA ILE A 411 -6.70 -2.91 10.52
C ILE A 411 -6.49 -4.08 9.55
N ARG A 412 -6.20 -3.79 8.28
CA ARG A 412 -5.98 -4.80 7.24
C ARG A 412 -4.52 -4.85 6.80
N CYS A 413 -4.15 -5.88 6.03
CA CYS A 413 -2.84 -5.97 5.40
C CYS A 413 -2.60 -4.75 4.49
N GLY A 414 -1.64 -3.90 4.87
CA GLY A 414 -1.35 -2.63 4.19
C GLY A 414 -1.81 -1.38 4.94
N ASP A 415 -2.72 -1.52 5.92
CA ASP A 415 -3.31 -0.39 6.65
C ASP A 415 -2.71 -0.16 8.06
N GLY A 416 -1.71 -0.96 8.46
CA GLY A 416 -1.33 -1.11 9.87
C GLY A 416 -0.07 -0.41 10.33
N GLU A 417 -0.01 -0.10 11.62
CA GLU A 417 1.17 0.31 12.39
C GLU A 417 2.26 -0.79 12.43
N LEU A 418 1.88 -2.04 12.16
CA LEU A 418 2.74 -3.23 12.15
C LEU A 418 3.35 -3.44 10.76
N GLY A 419 4.40 -2.69 10.44
CA GLY A 419 5.09 -2.80 9.15
C GLY A 419 6.36 -1.96 9.07
N VAL A 420 6.81 -1.69 7.84
CA VAL A 420 7.98 -0.86 7.55
C VAL A 420 7.71 0.08 6.40
N CYS A 421 8.53 1.11 6.28
CA CYS A 421 8.69 1.85 5.04
C CYS A 421 9.68 1.12 4.14
N ARG A 422 9.28 0.88 2.88
CA ARG A 422 10.15 0.36 1.83
C ARG A 422 10.41 1.44 0.79
N VAL A 423 11.69 1.74 0.64
CA VAL A 423 12.25 2.48 -0.49
C VAL A 423 12.88 1.47 -1.43
N SER A 424 12.43 1.45 -2.68
CA SER A 424 12.96 0.56 -3.72
C SER A 424 13.48 1.39 -4.89
N LEU A 425 14.80 1.29 -5.11
CA LEU A 425 15.53 2.03 -6.12
C LEU A 425 15.54 1.22 -7.42
N GLY A 426 15.42 1.89 -8.56
CA GLY A 426 15.31 1.25 -9.86
C GLY A 426 16.27 1.84 -10.89
N LYS A 427 16.16 1.33 -12.12
CA LYS A 427 17.02 1.64 -13.27
C LYS A 427 17.11 3.12 -13.64
N VAL A 428 16.18 3.95 -13.21
CA VAL A 428 16.18 5.40 -13.48
C VAL A 428 16.10 6.25 -12.22
N THR A 429 16.29 5.64 -11.05
CA THR A 429 16.40 6.41 -9.82
C THR A 429 17.68 7.25 -9.85
N THR A 430 17.63 8.49 -9.36
CA THR A 430 18.80 9.37 -9.38
C THR A 430 19.38 9.59 -7.98
N PHE A 431 20.62 10.05 -7.94
CA PHE A 431 21.27 10.53 -6.71
C PHE A 431 20.43 11.63 -6.04
N GLU A 432 19.90 12.58 -6.82
CA GLU A 432 19.11 13.70 -6.31
C GLU A 432 17.85 13.22 -5.60
N GLN A 433 17.19 12.19 -6.15
CA GLN A 433 16.02 11.57 -5.53
C GLN A 433 16.38 10.92 -4.18
N CYS A 434 17.51 10.20 -4.11
CA CYS A 434 18.01 9.61 -2.87
C CYS A 434 18.42 10.68 -1.85
N PHE A 435 19.06 11.75 -2.31
CA PHE A 435 19.47 12.88 -1.48
C PHE A 435 18.26 13.60 -0.88
N GLU A 436 17.23 13.87 -1.69
CA GLU A 436 16.02 14.53 -1.22
C GLU A 436 15.25 13.66 -0.21
N LEU A 437 15.20 12.33 -0.41
CA LEU A 437 14.67 11.41 0.59
C LEU A 437 15.38 11.55 1.95
N VAL A 438 16.71 11.46 1.96
CA VAL A 438 17.53 11.58 3.19
C VAL A 438 17.33 12.95 3.83
N LYS A 439 17.30 14.01 3.02
CA LYS A 439 17.08 15.39 3.48
C LYS A 439 15.71 15.56 4.12
N VAL A 440 14.64 15.11 3.47
CA VAL A 440 13.27 15.18 4.03
C VAL A 440 13.20 14.40 5.33
N ILE A 441 13.78 13.20 5.39
CA ILE A 441 13.81 12.41 6.63
C ILE A 441 14.54 13.18 7.76
N ARG A 442 15.72 13.73 7.46
CA ARG A 442 16.52 14.53 8.39
C ARG A 442 15.76 15.73 8.91
N GLU A 443 15.21 16.56 8.02
CA GLU A 443 14.57 17.83 8.37
C GLU A 443 13.26 17.65 9.13
N LYS A 444 12.50 16.59 8.79
CA LYS A 444 11.14 16.37 9.33
C LYS A 444 11.12 15.55 10.60
N PHE A 445 12.07 14.64 10.82
CA PHE A 445 12.00 13.70 11.93
C PHE A 445 13.14 13.82 12.96
N ILE A 446 14.25 14.52 12.67
CA ILE A 446 15.25 14.77 13.71
C ILE A 446 14.72 15.74 14.75
N GLU A 447 14.67 15.25 15.98
CA GLU A 447 14.50 16.03 17.20
C GLU A 447 15.86 16.62 17.59
N VAL A 448 15.96 17.95 17.59
CA VAL A 448 17.21 18.70 17.79
C VAL A 448 17.43 19.18 19.22
N GLU A 449 16.38 19.14 20.04
CA GLU A 449 16.42 19.55 21.45
C GLU A 449 15.60 18.57 22.27
N GLN A 450 15.92 18.47 23.56
CA GLN A 450 15.09 17.72 24.49
C GLN A 450 13.70 18.37 24.54
N PRO A 451 12.61 17.61 24.32
CA PRO A 451 11.28 18.15 24.53
C PRO A 451 11.24 18.68 25.95
N LEU A 452 10.95 19.99 26.10
CA LEU A 452 10.88 20.63 27.41
C LEU A 452 10.04 19.74 28.33
N PRO A 453 10.56 19.37 29.52
CA PRO A 453 9.79 18.56 30.46
C PRO A 453 8.44 19.24 30.61
N LYS A 454 7.36 18.46 30.46
CA LYS A 454 5.99 18.94 30.66
C LYS A 454 5.97 19.65 32.02
N GLN A 455 6.11 20.97 32.04
CA GLN A 455 5.74 21.75 33.20
C GLN A 455 4.24 21.59 33.24
N ILE A 456 3.81 20.64 34.06
CA ILE A 456 2.44 20.58 34.52
C ILE A 456 2.29 21.85 35.35
N ASP A 457 1.88 22.91 34.66
CA ASP A 457 1.57 24.18 35.28
C ASP A 457 0.26 23.96 36.05
N ASN A 458 0.40 23.39 37.26
CA ASN A 458 -0.68 23.14 38.22
C ASN A 458 -1.32 24.44 38.74
N THR A 459 -0.93 25.59 38.17
CA THR A 459 -1.30 26.94 38.60
C THR A 459 -2.02 27.78 37.54
N LYS A 460 -2.57 27.18 36.47
CA LYS A 460 -3.62 27.87 35.71
C LYS A 460 -4.92 27.76 36.49
N ASN A 461 -5.34 28.87 37.11
CA ASN A 461 -6.71 29.08 37.62
C ASN A 461 -7.68 28.41 36.65
N LEU A 462 -8.34 27.33 37.08
CA LEU A 462 -9.32 26.63 36.28
C LEU A 462 -10.40 27.64 35.91
N LYS A 463 -10.35 28.13 34.67
CA LYS A 463 -11.47 28.85 34.08
C LYS A 463 -12.69 27.95 34.20
N ILE A 464 -13.85 28.55 34.43
CA ILE A 464 -15.12 27.81 34.47
C ILE A 464 -15.21 26.97 33.18
N PRO A 465 -15.39 25.64 33.27
CA PRO A 465 -15.61 24.77 32.12
C PRO A 465 -16.67 25.34 31.18
N GLU A 466 -16.36 25.46 29.89
CA GLU A 466 -17.26 26.08 28.91
C GLU A 466 -17.18 25.34 27.56
N VAL A 467 -18.34 25.21 26.91
CA VAL A 467 -18.45 24.79 25.50
C VAL A 467 -18.42 26.03 24.60
N LEU A 468 -17.28 26.28 23.94
CA LEU A 468 -17.11 27.47 23.10
C LEU A 468 -17.87 27.35 21.78
N GLU A 469 -17.81 26.17 21.17
CA GLU A 469 -18.37 25.93 19.84
C GLU A 469 -18.88 24.50 19.70
N ILE A 470 -20.04 24.37 19.07
CA ILE A 470 -20.58 23.08 18.63
C ILE A 470 -20.71 23.12 17.11
N ASN A 471 -20.09 22.14 16.45
CA ASN A 471 -20.10 22.00 15.00
C ASN A 471 -20.64 20.62 14.62
N ILE A 472 -21.45 20.58 13.56
CA ILE A 472 -21.85 19.34 12.91
C ILE A 472 -21.45 19.36 11.44
N TYR A 473 -21.28 18.18 10.88
CA TYR A 473 -20.86 17.91 9.53
C TYR A 473 -21.91 17.05 8.83
N PRO A 474 -23.06 17.62 8.42
CA PRO A 474 -24.15 16.86 7.82
C PRO A 474 -23.71 15.94 6.68
N ILE A 475 -22.79 16.45 5.86
CA ILE A 475 -22.17 15.74 4.76
C ILE A 475 -20.69 15.52 5.11
N LYS A 476 -20.25 14.25 5.07
CA LYS A 476 -18.87 13.86 5.33
C LYS A 476 -17.93 14.63 4.40
N SER A 477 -16.85 15.17 4.95
CA SER A 477 -15.81 15.95 4.25
C SER A 477 -16.19 17.37 3.81
N CYS A 478 -17.47 17.77 3.87
CA CYS A 478 -17.91 19.15 3.61
C CYS A 478 -17.66 20.09 4.81
N LYS A 479 -17.89 21.39 4.66
CA LYS A 479 -17.73 22.37 5.75
C LYS A 479 -18.67 22.07 6.93
N SER A 480 -18.32 22.54 8.13
CA SER A 480 -19.22 22.44 9.29
C SER A 480 -20.38 23.41 9.19
N TYR A 481 -21.53 23.00 9.70
CA TYR A 481 -22.56 23.90 10.21
C TYR A 481 -22.28 24.21 11.68
N LYS A 482 -22.05 25.49 12.00
CA LYS A 482 -21.83 25.95 13.38
C LYS A 482 -23.18 26.17 14.05
N ILE A 483 -23.46 25.44 15.12
CA ILE A 483 -24.73 25.57 15.84
C ILE A 483 -24.75 26.91 16.59
N PRO A 484 -25.85 27.69 16.50
CA PRO A 484 -25.99 28.93 17.26
C PRO A 484 -25.89 28.70 18.77
N ILE A 485 -25.17 29.58 19.47
CA ILE A 485 -24.85 29.46 20.91
C ILE A 485 -26.08 29.20 21.79
N SER A 486 -27.20 29.85 21.47
CA SER A 486 -28.46 29.77 22.22
C SER A 486 -29.36 28.61 21.81
N LYS A 487 -29.03 27.87 20.74
CA LYS A 487 -29.91 26.83 20.20
C LYS A 487 -29.60 25.49 20.88
N PRO A 488 -30.55 24.89 21.64
CA PRO A 488 -30.39 23.52 22.11
C PRO A 488 -30.37 22.56 20.92
N TRP A 489 -29.45 21.59 20.95
CA TRP A 489 -29.28 20.59 19.89
C TRP A 489 -29.40 19.18 20.44
N PRO A 490 -30.22 18.30 19.84
CA PRO A 490 -30.35 16.93 20.30
C PRO A 490 -29.09 16.11 20.06
N ILE A 491 -28.72 15.28 21.04
CA ILE A 491 -27.73 14.23 20.87
C ILE A 491 -28.37 12.85 20.94
N LEU A 492 -27.99 12.01 19.98
CA LEU A 492 -28.44 10.64 19.82
C LEU A 492 -27.31 9.69 20.21
N LYS A 493 -27.63 8.38 20.36
CA LYS A 493 -26.61 7.33 20.50
C LYS A 493 -25.56 7.35 19.37
N SER A 494 -25.96 7.82 18.19
CA SER A 494 -25.11 7.96 17.00
C SER A 494 -24.32 9.28 16.92
N GLY A 495 -24.41 10.16 17.92
CA GLY A 495 -23.80 11.50 17.93
C GLY A 495 -24.82 12.63 17.83
N LEU A 496 -24.36 13.85 17.54
CA LEU A 496 -25.24 15.01 17.37
C LEU A 496 -26.26 14.76 16.24
N LYS A 497 -27.52 15.17 16.45
CA LYS A 497 -28.57 15.04 15.42
C LYS A 497 -28.10 15.70 14.12
N PHE A 498 -28.34 15.02 12.99
CA PHE A 498 -27.89 15.39 11.64
C PHE A 498 -26.39 15.28 11.34
N ASP A 499 -25.52 14.92 12.29
CA ASP A 499 -24.08 14.79 12.02
C ASP A 499 -23.74 13.55 11.16
N ARG A 500 -22.91 13.77 10.12
CA ARG A 500 -22.38 12.74 9.20
C ARG A 500 -23.44 11.79 8.65
N LYS A 501 -24.62 12.31 8.32
CA LYS A 501 -25.72 11.56 7.72
C LYS A 501 -25.48 11.21 6.27
N PHE A 502 -24.77 12.07 5.55
CA PHE A 502 -24.52 11.89 4.13
C PHE A 502 -23.04 11.74 3.81
N LYS A 503 -22.73 11.07 2.70
CA LYS A 503 -21.40 11.11 2.07
C LYS A 503 -21.55 11.28 0.56
N LEU A 504 -20.55 11.89 -0.06
CA LEU A 504 -20.47 12.04 -1.50
C LEU A 504 -19.68 10.87 -2.11
N ILE A 505 -20.14 10.38 -3.25
CA ILE A 505 -19.46 9.34 -4.02
C ILE A 505 -19.15 9.82 -5.44
N ASN A 506 -17.97 9.46 -5.92
CA ASN A 506 -17.66 9.54 -7.35
C ASN A 506 -18.29 8.29 -8.01
N LEU A 507 -19.26 8.50 -8.90
CA LEU A 507 -20.03 7.42 -9.51
C LEU A 507 -19.23 6.58 -10.51
N ASP A 508 -18.21 7.17 -11.13
CA ASP A 508 -17.36 6.49 -12.12
C ASP A 508 -16.42 5.48 -11.45
N THR A 509 -15.89 5.84 -10.27
CA THR A 509 -14.93 5.02 -9.51
C THR A 509 -15.56 4.26 -8.34
N ARG A 510 -16.78 4.63 -7.95
CA ARG A 510 -17.48 4.15 -6.74
C ARG A 510 -16.66 4.32 -5.46
N ARG A 511 -15.86 5.40 -5.38
CA ARG A 511 -15.08 5.75 -4.19
C ARG A 511 -15.74 6.88 -3.41
N THR A 512 -15.66 6.81 -2.08
CA THR A 512 -16.10 7.91 -1.22
C THR A 512 -15.21 9.13 -1.46
N MET A 513 -15.84 10.29 -1.67
CA MET A 513 -15.13 11.54 -1.82
C MET A 513 -14.72 12.09 -0.45
N ILE A 514 -13.40 12.14 -0.22
CA ILE A 514 -12.82 12.66 1.02
C ILE A 514 -12.02 13.93 0.78
N GLN A 515 -12.03 14.85 1.75
CA GLN A 515 -11.35 16.15 1.64
C GLN A 515 -9.83 16.02 1.42
N LYS A 516 -9.23 14.88 1.83
CA LYS A 516 -7.84 14.52 1.55
C LYS A 516 -7.54 14.44 0.05
N ASN A 517 -8.50 14.00 -0.76
CA ASN A 517 -8.33 13.84 -2.21
C ASN A 517 -8.98 15.02 -2.96
N TYR A 518 -10.09 15.54 -2.42
CA TYR A 518 -10.88 16.62 -3.01
C TYR A 518 -10.98 17.79 -2.03
N SER A 519 -9.97 18.65 -1.97
CA SER A 519 -9.95 19.77 -1.01
C SER A 519 -11.05 20.79 -1.26
N ILE A 520 -11.58 20.87 -2.47
CA ILE A 520 -12.72 21.73 -2.84
C ILE A 520 -13.96 21.48 -1.96
N LEU A 521 -14.14 20.25 -1.44
CA LEU A 521 -15.23 19.92 -0.52
C LEU A 521 -15.23 20.80 0.75
N ALA A 522 -14.09 21.37 1.14
CA ALA A 522 -14.00 22.30 2.26
C ALA A 522 -14.84 23.58 2.09
N GLN A 523 -15.20 23.92 0.85
CA GLN A 523 -16.00 25.09 0.50
C GLN A 523 -17.48 24.77 0.30
N PHE A 524 -17.88 23.49 0.30
CA PHE A 524 -19.29 23.09 0.23
C PHE A 524 -19.89 23.32 1.62
N VAL A 525 -20.79 24.29 1.75
CA VAL A 525 -21.35 24.77 3.02
C VAL A 525 -22.74 24.18 3.24
N PRO A 526 -22.91 23.22 4.18
CA PRO A 526 -24.23 22.72 4.51
C PRO A 526 -25.04 23.78 5.27
N MET A 527 -26.24 24.07 4.81
CA MET A 527 -27.20 24.95 5.46
C MET A 527 -28.39 24.12 5.95
N ILE A 528 -28.62 24.10 7.26
CA ILE A 528 -29.64 23.24 7.88
C ILE A 528 -30.87 24.07 8.22
N ASN A 529 -32.02 23.59 7.77
CA ASN A 529 -33.32 23.96 8.31
C ASN A 529 -33.75 22.89 9.31
N PHE A 530 -33.59 23.20 10.60
CA PHE A 530 -33.81 22.25 11.68
C PHE A 530 -35.28 21.84 11.80
N ASP A 531 -36.19 22.78 11.64
CA ASP A 531 -37.63 22.56 11.90
C ASP A 531 -38.24 21.66 10.82
N ASN A 532 -37.75 21.78 9.58
CA ASN A 532 -38.18 20.92 8.47
C ASN A 532 -37.33 19.64 8.32
N CYS A 533 -36.28 19.45 9.14
CA CYS A 533 -35.31 18.37 8.96
C CYS A 533 -34.70 18.34 7.54
N GLU A 534 -34.29 19.51 7.05
CA GLU A 534 -33.78 19.72 5.69
C GLU A 534 -32.35 20.28 5.69
N VAL A 535 -31.59 19.95 4.65
CA VAL A 535 -30.26 20.53 4.38
C VAL A 535 -30.12 20.85 2.89
N CYS A 536 -29.51 21.97 2.57
CA CYS A 536 -28.98 22.25 1.24
C CYS A 536 -27.49 22.58 1.34
N ILE A 537 -26.82 22.62 0.20
CA ILE A 537 -25.39 22.88 0.10
C ILE A 537 -25.20 24.18 -0.67
N ASP A 538 -24.57 25.17 -0.06
CA ASP A 538 -24.11 26.36 -0.76
C ASP A 538 -22.65 26.19 -1.21
N PHE A 539 -22.38 26.62 -2.43
CA PHE A 539 -21.03 26.77 -2.94
C PHE A 539 -20.93 28.08 -3.71
N ASN A 540 -20.22 29.05 -3.13
CA ASN A 540 -20.02 30.39 -3.71
C ASN A 540 -21.34 31.11 -4.08
N GLY A 541 -22.39 30.96 -3.26
CA GLY A 541 -23.70 31.57 -3.49
C GLY A 541 -24.62 30.79 -4.44
N ASP A 542 -24.15 29.68 -5.00
CA ASP A 542 -24.98 28.73 -5.73
C ASP A 542 -25.49 27.67 -4.74
N THR A 543 -26.80 27.55 -4.58
CA THR A 543 -27.42 26.65 -3.58
C THR A 543 -28.00 25.40 -4.25
N SER A 544 -27.73 24.24 -3.68
CA SER A 544 -28.26 22.96 -4.15
C SER A 544 -29.77 22.83 -3.94
N PRO A 545 -30.43 21.87 -4.62
CA PRO A 545 -31.73 21.38 -4.22
C PRO A 545 -31.76 20.93 -2.75
N ILE A 546 -32.95 20.98 -2.15
CA ILE A 546 -33.19 20.61 -0.75
C ILE A 546 -33.08 19.09 -0.57
N ILE A 547 -32.37 18.66 0.46
CA ILE A 547 -32.18 17.27 0.87
C ILE A 547 -32.86 17.07 2.22
N LYS A 548 -33.72 16.06 2.35
CA LYS A 548 -34.35 15.70 3.63
C LYS A 548 -33.46 14.73 4.41
N PHE A 549 -33.31 14.96 5.71
CA PHE A 549 -32.58 14.02 6.60
C PHE A 549 -33.32 12.70 6.82
N GLU A 550 -34.65 12.76 6.76
CA GLU A 550 -35.55 11.62 6.95
C GLU A 550 -36.40 11.50 5.69
N GLN A 551 -36.17 10.44 4.92
CA GLN A 551 -36.86 10.19 3.65
C GLN A 551 -37.37 8.74 3.67
N THR A 552 -38.68 8.57 3.90
CA THR A 552 -39.31 7.27 4.13
C THR A 552 -40.14 6.76 2.95
N GLU A 553 -40.44 7.60 1.96
CA GLU A 553 -41.32 7.26 0.83
C GLU A 553 -40.61 7.41 -0.52
N GLY A 554 -40.78 6.43 -1.41
CA GLY A 554 -40.30 6.48 -2.80
C GLY A 554 -38.79 6.28 -3.00
N VAL A 555 -38.07 5.81 -1.97
CA VAL A 555 -36.60 5.70 -2.00
C VAL A 555 -36.14 4.29 -2.37
N GLU A 556 -35.32 4.18 -3.42
CA GLU A 556 -34.73 2.91 -3.84
C GLU A 556 -33.48 2.59 -2.99
N VAL A 557 -33.57 1.54 -2.17
CA VAL A 557 -32.41 1.01 -1.44
C VAL A 557 -31.59 0.14 -2.39
N LYS A 558 -30.32 0.50 -2.60
CA LYS A 558 -29.40 -0.23 -3.46
C LYS A 558 -28.30 -0.88 -2.65
N ARG A 559 -27.94 -2.11 -3.02
CA ARG A 559 -26.66 -2.70 -2.65
C ARG A 559 -25.64 -2.31 -3.69
N VAL A 560 -24.60 -1.60 -3.26
CA VAL A 560 -23.51 -1.19 -4.14
C VAL A 560 -22.18 -1.46 -3.47
N ILE A 561 -21.17 -1.70 -4.31
CA ILE A 561 -19.78 -1.77 -3.84
C ILE A 561 -19.24 -0.34 -3.81
N ILE A 562 -18.95 0.17 -2.62
CA ILE A 562 -18.27 1.45 -2.39
C ILE A 562 -16.99 1.17 -1.60
N ASP A 563 -15.88 1.76 -2.05
CA ASP A 563 -14.56 1.54 -1.42
C ASP A 563 -14.23 0.04 -1.25
N ASP A 564 -14.54 -0.76 -2.27
CA ASP A 564 -14.36 -2.22 -2.31
C ASP A 564 -15.19 -3.00 -1.27
N LYS A 565 -16.22 -2.38 -0.67
CA LYS A 565 -17.13 -3.00 0.29
C LYS A 565 -18.56 -2.93 -0.19
N GLU A 566 -19.31 -4.02 -0.04
CA GLU A 566 -20.75 -4.01 -0.27
C GLU A 566 -21.44 -3.23 0.86
N GLU A 567 -22.17 -2.18 0.50
CA GLU A 567 -22.96 -1.36 1.42
C GLU A 567 -24.41 -1.28 0.92
N CYS A 568 -25.36 -1.38 1.85
CA CYS A 568 -26.74 -1.00 1.62
C CYS A 568 -26.85 0.51 1.78
N ILE A 569 -27.27 1.21 0.72
CA ILE A 569 -27.39 2.67 0.74
C ILE A 569 -28.72 3.12 0.14
N ILE A 570 -29.09 4.32 0.50
CA ILE A 570 -30.05 5.14 -0.20
C ILE A 570 -29.26 6.07 -1.11
N VAL A 571 -29.48 5.99 -2.42
CA VAL A 571 -29.05 7.02 -3.36
C VAL A 571 -30.17 8.04 -3.44
N LEU A 572 -29.90 9.27 -3.03
CA LEU A 572 -30.91 10.34 -2.91
C LEU A 572 -31.26 10.95 -4.28
N ASN A 573 -31.37 10.10 -5.31
CA ASN A 573 -31.39 10.38 -6.76
C ASN A 573 -32.48 11.36 -7.22
N THR A 574 -32.39 12.62 -6.78
CA THR A 574 -33.05 13.76 -7.40
C THR A 574 -32.12 14.16 -8.54
N SER A 575 -32.55 13.97 -9.78
CA SER A 575 -31.78 14.30 -10.98
C SER A 575 -31.11 15.68 -10.90
N GLU A 576 -31.76 16.64 -10.26
CA GLU A 576 -31.24 17.98 -10.05
C GLU A 576 -30.04 18.06 -9.09
N LEU A 577 -30.03 17.31 -7.98
CA LEU A 577 -28.94 17.35 -7.00
C LEU A 577 -27.66 16.73 -7.56
N ASP A 578 -27.77 15.58 -8.22
CA ASP A 578 -26.62 14.90 -8.80
C ASP A 578 -26.02 15.74 -9.95
N LEU A 579 -26.87 16.37 -10.78
CA LEU A 579 -26.43 17.34 -11.78
C LEU A 579 -25.75 18.55 -11.13
N TRP A 580 -26.32 19.08 -10.06
CA TRP A 580 -25.77 20.22 -9.33
C TRP A 580 -24.41 19.89 -8.70
N LEU A 581 -24.24 18.70 -8.11
CA LEU A 581 -22.97 18.26 -7.55
C LEU A 581 -21.94 18.02 -8.65
N SER A 582 -22.34 17.34 -9.74
CA SER A 582 -21.45 16.96 -10.83
C SER A 582 -20.90 18.16 -11.59
N LYS A 583 -21.56 19.32 -11.60
CA LYS A 583 -21.05 20.52 -12.32
C LYS A 583 -19.71 21.05 -11.78
N PHE A 584 -19.32 20.66 -10.57
CA PHE A 584 -18.08 21.09 -9.93
C PHE A 584 -16.92 20.08 -10.09
N PHE A 585 -17.15 19.00 -10.84
CA PHE A 585 -16.19 17.92 -11.04
C PHE A 585 -16.22 17.42 -12.48
N ASP A 586 -15.12 16.86 -12.97
CA ASP A 586 -15.06 16.26 -14.32
C ASP A 586 -15.68 14.85 -14.38
N PHE A 587 -16.48 14.49 -13.38
CA PHE A 587 -17.06 13.16 -13.20
C PHE A 587 -18.40 13.27 -12.48
N LYS A 588 -19.21 12.21 -12.57
CA LYS A 588 -20.51 12.19 -11.93
C LYS A 588 -20.40 12.00 -10.41
N VAL A 589 -21.15 12.79 -9.66
CA VAL A 589 -21.19 12.78 -8.20
C VAL A 589 -22.61 12.52 -7.72
N ALA A 590 -22.74 11.66 -6.71
CA ALA A 590 -24.00 11.43 -6.01
C ALA A 590 -23.86 11.61 -4.50
N LEU A 591 -24.95 12.05 -3.88
CA LEU A 591 -25.11 12.07 -2.43
C LEU A 591 -25.83 10.80 -1.96
N ILE A 592 -25.26 10.14 -0.95
CA ILE A 592 -25.81 8.88 -0.45
C ILE A 592 -25.93 8.91 1.08
N THR A 593 -26.86 8.11 1.61
CA THR A 593 -27.08 7.88 3.04
C THR A 593 -27.30 6.40 3.33
N SER A 594 -27.29 6.02 4.60
CA SER A 594 -27.64 4.67 5.04
C SER A 594 -29.16 4.53 5.19
N PRO A 595 -29.75 3.36 4.84
CA PRO A 595 -31.16 3.08 5.12
C PRO A 595 -31.45 2.91 6.62
N GLU A 596 -30.43 2.67 7.43
CA GLU A 596 -30.57 2.55 8.88
C GLU A 596 -30.55 3.94 9.52
N ALA A 597 -31.66 4.33 10.17
CA ALA A 597 -31.82 5.65 10.77
C ALA A 597 -30.76 5.99 11.83
N THR A 598 -30.15 5.00 12.47
CA THR A 598 -29.09 5.17 13.48
C THR A 598 -27.69 5.24 12.89
N THR A 599 -27.52 4.91 11.61
CA THR A 599 -26.21 4.80 10.99
C THR A 599 -25.73 6.17 10.53
N THR A 600 -24.53 6.52 10.98
CA THR A 600 -23.80 7.75 10.60
C THR A 600 -22.44 7.34 10.05
N TYR A 601 -21.70 8.26 9.42
CA TYR A 601 -20.39 7.97 8.84
C TYR A 601 -19.19 8.57 9.61
N PRO A 602 -19.04 8.36 10.95
CA PRO A 602 -17.85 8.78 11.68
C PRO A 602 -16.63 7.94 11.27
N ASN A 603 -15.44 8.38 11.66
CA ASN A 603 -14.21 7.63 11.38
C ASN A 603 -13.87 6.62 12.50
N GLN A 604 -14.06 6.99 13.77
CA GLN A 604 -13.78 6.14 14.94
C GLN A 604 -14.88 6.28 15.99
N ALA A 605 -15.14 7.50 16.49
CA ALA A 605 -16.22 7.77 17.43
C ALA A 605 -17.20 8.85 16.92
N PRO A 606 -18.43 8.92 17.48
CA PRO A 606 -19.46 9.87 17.05
C PRO A 606 -19.05 11.33 17.21
N LEU A 607 -18.33 11.65 18.29
CA LEU A 607 -17.92 13.02 18.61
C LEU A 607 -16.40 13.12 18.76
N LEU A 608 -15.88 14.25 18.29
CA LEU A 608 -14.51 14.68 18.50
C LEU A 608 -14.52 16.01 19.25
N ALA A 609 -13.89 16.06 20.42
CA ALA A 609 -13.68 17.29 21.17
C ALA A 609 -12.24 17.78 21.02
N ILE A 610 -12.02 19.09 20.99
CA ILE A 610 -10.70 19.70 21.12
C ILE A 610 -10.71 20.72 22.26
N LEU A 611 -9.55 20.90 22.88
CA LEU A 611 -9.38 21.91 23.94
C LEU A 611 -8.82 23.20 23.32
N SER A 612 -9.38 24.34 23.69
CA SER A 612 -8.92 25.64 23.22
C SER A 612 -7.47 25.91 23.62
N GLU A 613 -7.08 25.42 24.80
CA GLU A 613 -5.75 25.50 25.37
C GLU A 613 -4.75 24.64 24.58
N ASP A 614 -5.16 23.46 24.12
CA ASP A 614 -4.33 22.61 23.26
C ASP A 614 -4.11 23.25 21.88
N LEU A 615 -5.12 23.95 21.37
CA LEU A 615 -5.04 24.69 20.10
C LEU A 615 -4.10 25.89 20.21
N GLU A 616 -4.17 26.64 21.32
CA GLU A 616 -3.25 27.75 21.61
C GLU A 616 -1.82 27.27 21.82
N ASP A 617 -1.62 26.19 22.59
CA ASP A 617 -0.31 25.57 22.79
C ASP A 617 0.29 25.10 21.47
N PHE A 618 -0.50 24.41 20.64
CA PHE A 618 -0.07 24.01 19.31
C PHE A 618 0.28 25.21 18.42
N ARG A 619 -0.50 26.30 18.47
CA ARG A 619 -0.22 27.54 17.74
C ARG A 619 1.13 28.14 18.15
N LEU A 620 1.38 28.24 19.46
CA LEU A 620 2.62 28.78 20.01
C LEU A 620 3.84 27.92 19.61
N LYS A 621 3.74 26.60 19.77
CA LYS A 621 4.80 25.66 19.40
C LYS A 621 5.09 25.69 17.91
N SER A 622 4.04 25.70 17.08
CA SER A 622 4.15 25.62 15.62
C SER A 622 4.59 26.91 14.94
N GLY A 623 4.55 28.05 15.65
CA GLY A 623 4.85 29.38 15.08
C GLY A 623 3.84 29.84 14.03
N VAL A 624 2.65 29.23 13.97
CA VAL A 624 1.60 29.61 13.03
C VAL A 624 0.75 30.73 13.64
N ASN A 625 0.50 31.81 12.89
CA ASN A 625 -0.21 32.98 13.44
C ASN A 625 -1.67 32.68 13.84
N TYR A 626 -2.37 31.83 13.08
CA TYR A 626 -3.76 31.49 13.33
C TYR A 626 -4.11 30.10 12.77
N ILE A 627 -4.74 29.26 13.59
CA ILE A 627 -5.30 27.95 13.17
C ILE A 627 -6.68 27.81 13.81
N PRO A 628 -7.78 27.79 13.04
CA PRO A 628 -9.11 27.65 13.60
C PRO A 628 -9.41 26.21 14.03
N SER A 629 -10.27 26.07 15.04
CA SER A 629 -10.82 24.80 15.56
C SER A 629 -11.35 23.89 14.45
N ASN A 630 -12.04 24.48 13.46
CA ASN A 630 -12.64 23.76 12.35
C ASN A 630 -11.63 23.05 11.42
N ARG A 631 -10.33 23.40 11.46
CA ARG A 631 -9.26 22.64 10.77
C ARG A 631 -9.15 21.22 11.30
N PHE A 632 -9.45 21.04 12.57
CA PHE A 632 -9.43 19.73 13.23
C PHE A 632 -10.76 18.98 13.11
N ARG A 633 -11.74 19.56 12.42
CA ARG A 633 -13.09 18.98 12.24
C ARG A 633 -13.72 18.47 13.55
N ALA A 634 -13.48 19.20 14.64
CA ALA A 634 -14.01 18.87 15.95
C ALA A 634 -15.50 19.20 16.00
N ASN A 635 -16.27 18.32 16.64
CA ASN A 635 -17.67 18.57 16.95
C ASN A 635 -17.80 19.54 18.13
N LEU A 636 -16.88 19.48 19.10
CA LEU A 636 -16.90 20.31 20.30
C LEU A 636 -15.55 21.03 20.48
N THR A 637 -15.60 22.33 20.78
CA THR A 637 -14.45 23.08 21.27
C THR A 637 -14.70 23.43 22.74
N LEU A 638 -13.87 22.91 23.64
CA LEU A 638 -14.02 23.07 25.08
C LEU A 638 -12.92 23.97 25.66
N ARG A 639 -13.21 24.62 26.79
CA ARG A 639 -12.26 25.44 27.56
C ARG A 639 -12.36 25.12 29.04
N GLY A 640 -11.27 25.29 29.78
CA GLY A 640 -11.26 25.15 31.24
C GLY A 640 -11.41 23.72 31.75
N VAL A 641 -11.27 22.73 30.87
CA VAL A 641 -11.38 21.30 31.20
C VAL A 641 -10.11 20.55 30.84
N LYS A 642 -9.85 19.48 31.58
CA LYS A 642 -8.81 18.49 31.27
C LYS A 642 -9.48 17.17 30.94
N LEU A 643 -9.01 16.52 29.88
CA LEU A 643 -9.53 15.22 29.43
C LEU A 643 -8.39 14.20 29.48
N ASN A 644 -8.67 13.02 30.02
CA ASN A 644 -7.81 11.85 30.00
C ASN A 644 -8.63 10.62 29.56
N PRO A 645 -7.99 9.56 29.04
CA PRO A 645 -8.69 8.32 28.72
C PRO A 645 -9.47 7.80 29.93
N GLU A 646 -10.67 7.28 29.69
CA GLU A 646 -11.60 6.76 30.70
C GLU A 646 -12.28 7.80 31.61
N ASP A 647 -11.96 9.10 31.48
CA ASP A 647 -12.68 10.14 32.19
C ASP A 647 -14.16 10.19 31.76
N VAL A 648 -15.04 10.54 32.69
CA VAL A 648 -16.45 10.85 32.39
C VAL A 648 -16.66 12.35 32.54
N ILE A 649 -17.05 13.01 31.46
CA ILE A 649 -17.38 14.44 31.47
C ILE A 649 -18.88 14.64 31.35
N LYS A 650 -19.39 15.65 32.06
CA LYS A 650 -20.78 16.08 31.98
C LYS A 650 -20.87 17.41 31.25
N ILE A 651 -21.77 17.50 30.28
CA ILE A 651 -22.10 18.74 29.58
C ILE A 651 -23.63 18.84 29.52
N GLY A 652 -24.20 19.90 30.09
CA GLY A 652 -25.65 19.97 30.31
C GLY A 652 -26.18 18.77 31.13
N ASN A 653 -27.21 18.10 30.61
CA ASN A 653 -27.76 16.86 31.19
C ASN A 653 -27.10 15.56 30.68
N CYS A 654 -26.06 15.67 29.83
CA CYS A 654 -25.45 14.53 29.16
C CYS A 654 -24.10 14.14 29.78
N GLN A 655 -23.80 12.83 29.79
CA GLN A 655 -22.50 12.30 30.21
C GLN A 655 -21.78 11.59 29.06
N PHE A 656 -20.48 11.84 28.96
CA PHE A 656 -19.61 11.29 27.92
C PHE A 656 -18.43 10.59 28.54
N LYS A 657 -18.13 9.41 28.02
CA LYS A 657 -16.85 8.74 28.24
C LYS A 657 -15.82 9.30 27.26
N VAL A 658 -14.66 9.69 27.78
CA VAL A 658 -13.46 9.98 27.00
C VAL A 658 -12.80 8.66 26.63
N GLU A 659 -12.69 8.37 25.34
CA GLU A 659 -12.11 7.12 24.84
C GLU A 659 -10.59 7.26 24.71
N GLU A 660 -10.13 7.68 23.53
CA GLU A 660 -8.71 7.84 23.22
C GLU A 660 -8.45 9.15 22.45
N PRO A 661 -7.20 9.66 22.44
CA PRO A 661 -6.84 10.77 21.58
C PRO A 661 -6.95 10.43 20.09
N CYS A 662 -7.38 11.41 19.30
CA CYS A 662 -7.59 11.28 17.87
C CYS A 662 -6.28 11.43 17.09
N GLU A 663 -5.88 10.39 16.38
CA GLU A 663 -4.80 10.47 15.39
C GLU A 663 -5.23 11.28 14.17
N ARG A 664 -4.53 12.37 13.93
CA ARG A 664 -4.83 13.26 12.81
C ARG A 664 -4.20 12.72 11.54
N CYS A 665 -4.94 12.82 10.45
CA CYS A 665 -4.42 12.59 9.11
C CYS A 665 -4.11 13.92 8.39
N SER A 666 -3.55 13.83 7.19
CA SER A 666 -3.22 14.99 6.36
C SER A 666 -4.40 15.91 6.01
N MET A 667 -5.65 15.52 6.30
CA MET A 667 -6.82 16.38 6.08
C MET A 667 -6.71 17.73 6.82
N ILE A 668 -6.04 17.80 7.97
CA ILE A 668 -5.84 19.08 8.70
C ILE A 668 -5.02 20.11 7.91
N THR A 669 -4.29 19.68 6.87
CA THR A 669 -3.58 20.61 6.00
C THR A 669 -4.55 21.44 5.16
N VAL A 670 -5.79 20.99 4.93
CA VAL A 670 -6.74 21.69 4.07
C VAL A 670 -7.38 22.86 4.80
N ASP A 671 -7.26 24.05 4.20
CA ASP A 671 -7.92 25.25 4.66
C ASP A 671 -9.41 25.24 4.36
N GLN A 672 -10.23 25.38 5.42
CA GLN A 672 -11.68 25.35 5.31
C GLN A 672 -12.28 26.65 4.71
N SER A 673 -11.45 27.69 4.51
CA SER A 673 -11.87 28.94 3.87
C SER A 673 -11.61 28.95 2.36
N ASN A 674 -10.53 28.31 1.90
CA ASN A 674 -10.04 28.47 0.52
C ASN A 674 -9.56 27.16 -0.14
N SER A 675 -9.69 26.02 0.54
CA SER A 675 -9.27 24.69 0.06
C SER A 675 -7.78 24.51 -0.26
N LYS A 676 -6.92 25.50 0.01
CA LYS A 676 -5.46 25.37 -0.14
C LYS A 676 -4.89 24.50 0.97
N ARG A 677 -3.75 23.88 0.71
CA ARG A 677 -3.05 23.02 1.67
C ARG A 677 -1.90 23.77 2.33
N ASP A 678 -1.92 23.83 3.65
CA ASP A 678 -0.76 24.20 4.46
C ASP A 678 -0.17 22.96 5.12
N LEU A 679 0.95 22.49 4.55
CA LEU A 679 1.62 21.26 4.95
C LEU A 679 2.34 21.41 6.29
N LYS A 680 2.68 22.64 6.69
CA LYS A 680 3.41 22.91 7.94
C LYS A 680 2.60 22.52 9.16
N ILE A 681 1.27 22.66 9.10
CA ILE A 681 0.37 22.30 10.20
C ILE A 681 0.52 20.81 10.57
N TYR A 682 0.47 19.92 9.57
CA TYR A 682 0.59 18.49 9.83
C TYR A 682 1.99 18.09 10.27
N SER A 683 3.04 18.64 9.62
CA SER A 683 4.42 18.36 10.05
C SER A 683 4.69 18.85 11.47
N ASN A 684 4.20 20.03 11.84
CA ASN A 684 4.40 20.60 13.17
C ASN A 684 3.66 19.81 14.24
N LEU A 685 2.43 19.35 13.96
CA LEU A 685 1.67 18.52 14.91
C LEU A 685 2.42 17.24 15.25
N VAL A 686 3.18 16.70 14.31
CA VAL A 686 3.85 15.41 14.53
C VAL A 686 5.31 15.56 14.97
N LYS A 687 5.95 16.68 14.62
CA LYS A 687 7.29 17.02 15.11
C LYS A 687 7.26 17.52 16.56
N LEU A 688 6.33 18.42 16.87
CA LEU A 688 6.25 19.08 18.17
C LEU A 688 5.33 18.34 19.15
N GLY A 689 4.42 17.53 18.61
CA GLY A 689 3.39 16.86 19.39
C GLY A 689 2.32 17.82 19.90
N SER A 690 1.20 17.26 20.33
CA SER A 690 0.27 17.95 21.21
C SER A 690 0.44 17.43 22.64
N ASN A 691 -0.30 17.98 23.59
CA ASN A 691 -0.39 17.45 24.96
C ASN A 691 -0.84 15.97 24.99
N GLN A 692 -1.47 15.50 23.92
CA GLN A 692 -2.09 14.19 23.76
C GLN A 692 -1.18 13.19 23.03
N GLY A 693 0.02 13.62 22.63
CA GLY A 693 1.00 12.80 21.90
C GLY A 693 1.25 13.28 20.47
N PHE A 694 2.19 12.63 19.80
CA PHE A 694 2.62 13.04 18.46
C PHE A 694 1.63 12.62 17.39
N GLY A 695 1.25 13.57 16.52
CA GLY A 695 0.22 13.33 15.50
C GLY A 695 -1.20 13.16 16.06
N LYS A 696 -1.38 13.26 17.37
CA LYS A 696 -2.66 13.18 18.06
C LYS A 696 -3.17 14.58 18.37
N PHE A 697 -4.45 14.85 18.10
CA PHE A 697 -5.08 16.12 18.46
C PHE A 697 -6.61 15.97 18.54
N GLY A 698 -7.16 16.30 19.70
CA GLY A 698 -8.56 16.09 20.04
C GLY A 698 -8.82 14.73 20.66
N TRP A 699 -9.97 14.61 21.33
CA TRP A 699 -10.40 13.47 22.12
C TRP A 699 -11.69 12.89 21.54
N TYR A 700 -11.72 11.58 21.36
CA TYR A 700 -12.96 10.90 21.02
C TYR A 700 -13.87 10.81 22.24
N LEU A 701 -15.13 11.19 22.05
CA LEU A 701 -16.16 11.14 23.08
C LEU A 701 -17.27 10.21 22.67
N LYS A 702 -17.75 9.42 23.64
CA LYS A 702 -18.88 8.50 23.48
C LYS A 702 -19.94 8.79 24.54
N LEU A 703 -21.18 8.96 24.10
CA LEU A 703 -22.32 9.16 25.00
C LEU A 703 -22.54 7.92 25.87
N ILE A 704 -22.72 8.12 27.18
CA ILE A 704 -23.06 7.06 28.13
C ILE A 704 -24.58 6.99 28.25
N THR A 705 -25.20 6.00 27.59
CA THR A 705 -26.66 5.89 27.50
C THR A 705 -27.31 5.25 28.72
N GLU A 706 -26.53 4.66 29.64
CA GLU A 706 -27.03 3.94 30.83
C GLU A 706 -27.62 4.86 31.91
N PHE A 707 -27.39 6.18 31.83
CA PHE A 707 -27.93 7.18 32.76
C PHE A 707 -29.14 7.96 32.20
N TYR A 708 -29.72 7.50 31.08
CA TYR A 708 -30.88 8.11 30.44
C TYR A 708 -32.16 7.32 30.73
N ASN A 709 -33.03 7.86 31.60
CA ASN A 709 -34.31 7.24 31.99
C ASN A 709 -35.43 7.38 30.92
N GLY A 710 -35.11 7.71 29.68
CA GLY A 710 -36.06 7.63 28.55
C GLY A 710 -37.15 8.71 28.48
N GLU A 711 -37.19 9.69 29.37
CA GLU A 711 -38.29 10.70 29.42
C GLU A 711 -37.90 12.13 28.99
N GLU A 712 -36.60 12.47 28.86
CA GLU A 712 -36.15 13.80 28.36
C GLU A 712 -35.21 13.64 27.16
N GLU A 713 -35.28 14.55 26.16
CA GLU A 713 -34.26 14.61 25.10
C GLU A 713 -32.92 15.11 25.68
N CYS A 714 -31.81 14.45 25.34
CA CYS A 714 -30.48 14.99 25.56
C CYS A 714 -30.28 16.28 24.74
N LEU A 715 -30.25 17.44 25.38
CA LEU A 715 -30.06 18.72 24.70
C LEU A 715 -28.73 19.35 25.10
N PHE A 716 -28.01 19.86 24.10
CA PHE A 716 -26.77 20.61 24.24
C PHE A 716 -26.96 22.06 23.80
N ASN A 717 -26.46 23.04 24.54
CA ASN A 717 -26.17 24.36 23.97
C ASN A 717 -24.82 24.88 24.50
N CYS A 718 -24.29 25.94 23.90
CA CYS A 718 -23.01 26.51 24.33
C CYS A 718 -23.10 27.28 25.67
N GLN A 719 -24.30 27.54 26.18
CA GLN A 719 -24.53 28.33 27.41
C GLN A 719 -24.62 27.46 28.67
N GLN A 720 -24.58 26.14 28.54
CA GLN A 720 -24.73 25.15 29.62
C GLN A 720 -23.41 24.61 30.17
#